data_AF-B8M9N2-F1
#
_entry.id   AF-B8M9N2-F1
#
_cell.length_a   1.000
_cell.length_b   1.000
_cell.length_c   1.000
_cell.angle_alpha   90.00
_cell.angle_beta   90.00
_cell.angle_gamma   90.00
#
_symmetry.space_group_name_H-M   'P 1'
#
loop_
_entity.id
_entity.type
_entity.pdbx_description
1 polymer ?
#
loop_
_entity_poly.entity_id
_entity_poly.type
_entity_poly.pdbx_seq_one_letter_code
_entity_poly.pdbx_strand_id
1 'polypeptide(L)'
;MATPRLEDLLAEAIPKGVQINVRHVSTTPTRCEAIFSAPPGQVPEITFCESHFLIVTINKNQDGEKDVVDDEIVILGVEVYIYTTDRLTTLFVSKADSTGYVHLSKASAEATTPRYSLLRLLTTTFISFLAQSYQRPGVRLVLSLFARAQNQYLFPGSADNERKHVLDDRGLIKWWCRAADPILREHAPESRQQQQQGNEKNIIENNAESTKSSATAYLLVPGCDEYETRAFFPPTARTDDNQLHPRWRVSYPLSQICGHPDAPPRCLVPRFPDDPKARFLSDLDDELPKNSHGDSETNNQPGHWRSVRSLDQFWEMMSFRQECSAGRLVGFLWLVINPPGLLSSDKLVNQGEASETVEKKEIQTGDKDLAPATTATEAKFDNRSLSALQHEDTQPSTTKSSTSGDVTGRSAFFWPEIGRGETILSETDYKVANDILLEQDFETEELAMRGTMAWIRKVASVSDVLWWGIKVTGKKKLIEPTQPSVQTQTITPGLIVRKRKKDAQEATSTTTTTSVGAERVDADKPLLETSNETGVNVLNASFAGKGRTEASEITSSAESETPKIIPGFLPSGPRDPLLTNGTASNPLSSSVVFQRATTGSSTTIGFDVPWLIEAFGWVSIGWYLLVVVVCALGYLQIWRLYSNAPPKSQSSRSSDAPHVTTIRPVKGIEPYLYECLASTLRQDYPRNKLTTCICVSTKADPAFPILEKVVEDFSDQCDVRIYVEEEDPLLQEESIYPMGPNPKIRNMSRAYREAKGDIIWIIDCNVWVGRGVCGRMVDKLCGYGPGNGGKRYKFVHHLPLAVNVDPEDALMGETKPLLSNVNGVYNTSSTSRTQSILNEGGGRLEELFLSSSHAKMYTAINTVSIAPCIVGKSNMFRKSHLNDLTESPDEAPVRGPVRNPGIDWVSDQLCEDHIIGDWLWRNKVREEKEQMKRLSKHGMVFGDYAFQPVANMSVKAYIARRVRWLRVRKYTVLAATLVEPGTESIVCSLYGAFGMSTVVAMLLENRGFEIGTYLQQWPTFFLLWATSIFIWCMVDWTLYLKLHSGATVEIDENTPPFATPLKSSKSPSRRPFLHWLAAWIIRESLAFPIWFWAVYGGSTVTWRNRSFQVSLWDTKAREVDGSARPGLLPSVHDSSYSNGNTAPVRSSSSSSSSSITERNKIRKD
;
A
#
# COMPACT_ATOMS: atom_id res chain seq x y z
N MET A 1 38.15 -27.70 -22.38
CA MET A 1 38.83 -27.45 -21.08
C MET A 1 38.25 -28.45 -20.09
N ALA A 2 39.01 -28.90 -19.08
CA ALA A 2 38.40 -29.66 -18.00
C ALA A 2 37.44 -28.72 -17.24
N THR A 3 36.18 -29.09 -17.13
CA THR A 3 35.18 -28.34 -16.37
C THR A 3 35.58 -28.36 -14.89
N PRO A 4 35.69 -27.19 -14.23
CA PRO A 4 36.14 -27.13 -12.84
C PRO A 4 35.10 -27.78 -11.92
N ARG A 5 35.57 -28.52 -10.92
CA ARG A 5 34.68 -29.12 -9.93
C ARG A 5 34.13 -28.07 -8.97
N LEU A 6 32.96 -28.34 -8.40
CA LEU A 6 32.34 -27.45 -7.41
C LEU A 6 33.26 -27.23 -6.20
N GLU A 7 33.99 -28.24 -5.73
CA GLU A 7 34.93 -28.09 -4.61
C GLU A 7 36.05 -27.07 -4.88
N ASP A 8 36.57 -27.01 -6.12
CA ASP A 8 37.68 -26.13 -6.49
C ASP A 8 37.20 -24.68 -6.63
N LEU A 9 36.07 -24.46 -7.30
CA LEU A 9 35.46 -23.13 -7.42
C LEU A 9 35.09 -22.55 -6.06
N LEU A 10 34.54 -23.37 -5.15
CA LEU A 10 34.25 -22.94 -3.79
C LEU A 10 35.53 -22.64 -3.00
N ALA A 11 36.57 -23.48 -3.13
CA ALA A 11 37.86 -23.22 -2.49
C ALA A 11 38.50 -21.91 -2.98
N GLU A 12 38.43 -21.59 -4.27
CA GLU A 12 38.94 -20.32 -4.83
C GLU A 12 38.11 -19.10 -4.44
N ALA A 13 36.80 -19.28 -4.24
CA ALA A 13 35.91 -18.21 -3.81
C ALA A 13 36.13 -17.85 -2.32
N ILE A 14 36.19 -18.85 -1.44
CA ILE A 14 36.14 -18.69 0.02
C ILE A 14 37.47 -18.11 0.58
N PRO A 15 37.41 -17.18 1.57
CA PRO A 15 38.60 -16.63 2.24
C PRO A 15 39.53 -17.70 2.83
N LYS A 16 40.84 -17.45 2.75
CA LYS A 16 41.85 -18.37 3.27
C LYS A 16 41.61 -18.71 4.75
N GLY A 17 41.56 -20.01 5.06
CA GLY A 17 41.46 -20.52 6.44
C GLY A 17 40.04 -20.85 6.91
N VAL A 18 39.00 -20.50 6.16
CA VAL A 18 37.63 -20.92 6.45
C VAL A 18 37.42 -22.35 5.95
N GLN A 19 36.96 -23.23 6.83
CA GLN A 19 36.55 -24.61 6.51
C GLN A 19 35.02 -24.72 6.51
N ILE A 20 34.47 -25.37 5.50
CA ILE A 20 33.05 -25.72 5.37
C ILE A 20 32.91 -27.17 4.86
N ASN A 21 31.80 -27.83 5.13
CA ASN A 21 31.44 -29.07 4.44
C ASN A 21 30.29 -28.78 3.46
N VAL A 22 30.41 -29.32 2.25
CA VAL A 22 29.54 -29.05 1.10
C VAL A 22 28.84 -30.34 0.72
N ARG A 23 27.49 -30.31 0.67
CA ARG A 23 26.65 -31.45 0.32
C ARG A 23 25.73 -31.07 -0.83
N HIS A 24 25.97 -31.66 -2.00
CA HIS A 24 25.18 -31.41 -3.20
C HIS A 24 24.46 -32.69 -3.62
N VAL A 25 23.13 -32.64 -3.53
CA VAL A 25 22.21 -33.67 -4.01
C VAL A 25 21.66 -33.26 -5.37
N SER A 26 21.53 -34.20 -6.31
CA SER A 26 20.78 -34.00 -7.56
C SER A 26 19.79 -35.14 -7.82
N THR A 27 18.80 -34.92 -8.67
CA THR A 27 17.96 -36.00 -9.23
C THR A 27 18.46 -36.43 -10.61
N THR A 28 17.91 -37.51 -11.16
CA THR A 28 17.99 -37.72 -12.61
C THR A 28 17.02 -36.80 -13.36
N PRO A 29 17.26 -36.45 -14.64
CA PRO A 29 16.33 -35.66 -15.43
C PRO A 29 15.02 -36.41 -15.69
N THR A 30 13.90 -35.92 -15.14
CA THR A 30 12.56 -36.49 -15.35
C THR A 30 11.75 -35.65 -16.34
N ARG A 31 10.83 -36.28 -17.08
CA ARG A 31 9.93 -35.54 -17.98
C ARG A 31 8.89 -34.79 -17.14
N CYS A 32 8.73 -33.51 -17.38
CA CYS A 32 7.82 -32.63 -16.65
C CYS A 32 6.84 -31.91 -17.61
N GLU A 33 5.93 -31.11 -17.05
CA GLU A 33 5.09 -30.22 -17.84
C GLU A 33 5.91 -29.10 -18.49
N ALA A 34 5.42 -28.56 -19.60
CA ALA A 34 6.09 -27.46 -20.29
C ALA A 34 6.06 -26.17 -19.45
N ILE A 35 7.22 -25.53 -19.29
CA ILE A 35 7.31 -24.24 -18.58
C ILE A 35 6.47 -23.15 -19.24
N PHE A 36 6.23 -23.22 -20.55
CA PHE A 36 5.30 -22.36 -21.29
C PHE A 36 4.04 -23.12 -21.69
N SER A 37 2.88 -22.50 -21.52
CA SER A 37 1.63 -23.07 -22.03
C SER A 37 1.59 -23.03 -23.55
N ALA A 38 1.19 -24.15 -24.18
CA ALA A 38 1.08 -24.22 -25.63
C ALA A 38 0.08 -23.19 -26.20
N PRO A 39 0.40 -22.53 -27.33
CA PRO A 39 -0.57 -21.75 -28.10
C PRO A 39 -1.78 -22.61 -28.55
N PRO A 40 -2.95 -22.00 -28.79
CA PRO A 40 -4.11 -22.72 -29.30
C PRO A 40 -3.78 -23.49 -30.59
N GLY A 41 -4.04 -24.81 -30.60
CA GLY A 41 -3.76 -25.68 -31.74
C GLY A 41 -2.33 -26.25 -31.81
N GLN A 42 -1.42 -25.88 -30.89
CA GLN A 42 -0.08 -26.46 -30.80
C GLN A 42 0.04 -27.46 -29.62
N VAL A 43 1.02 -28.36 -29.69
CA VAL A 43 1.34 -29.32 -28.62
C VAL A 43 2.38 -28.70 -27.67
N PRO A 44 2.28 -28.92 -26.33
CA PRO A 44 3.29 -28.45 -25.38
C PRO A 44 4.71 -28.96 -25.68
N GLU A 45 5.71 -28.13 -25.41
CA GLU A 45 7.13 -28.49 -25.60
C GLU A 45 7.56 -29.62 -24.66
N ILE A 46 8.34 -30.58 -25.18
CA ILE A 46 8.88 -31.67 -24.38
C ILE A 46 9.96 -31.09 -23.45
N THR A 47 9.64 -31.00 -22.16
CA THR A 47 10.49 -30.40 -21.14
C THR A 47 10.94 -31.45 -20.13
N PHE A 48 12.21 -31.41 -19.75
CA PHE A 48 12.77 -32.23 -18.67
C PHE A 48 13.25 -31.34 -17.52
N CYS A 49 13.11 -31.83 -16.29
CA CYS A 49 13.52 -31.14 -15.06
C CYS A 49 14.55 -31.98 -14.30
N GLU A 50 15.63 -31.33 -13.83
CA GLU A 50 16.61 -31.88 -12.89
C GLU A 50 16.62 -31.01 -11.62
N SER A 51 16.55 -31.62 -10.44
CA SER A 51 16.51 -30.89 -9.16
C SER A 51 17.88 -30.91 -8.51
N HIS A 52 18.41 -29.76 -8.11
CA HIS A 52 19.70 -29.62 -7.43
C HIS A 52 19.48 -28.99 -6.05
N PHE A 53 20.01 -29.62 -5.01
CA PHE A 53 19.95 -29.11 -3.64
C PHE A 53 21.34 -29.07 -3.02
N LEU A 54 21.77 -27.86 -2.65
CA LEU A 54 23.03 -27.60 -1.98
C LEU A 54 22.76 -27.28 -0.51
N ILE A 55 23.38 -28.04 0.39
CA ILE A 55 23.49 -27.74 1.81
C ILE A 55 24.96 -27.48 2.16
N VAL A 56 25.22 -26.41 2.91
CA VAL A 56 26.54 -26.10 3.45
C VAL A 56 26.48 -26.10 4.97
N THR A 57 27.38 -26.85 5.60
CA THR A 57 27.51 -26.99 7.05
C THR A 57 28.90 -26.55 7.52
N ILE A 58 29.05 -26.36 8.83
CA ILE A 58 30.33 -26.06 9.48
C ILE A 58 30.53 -26.97 10.70
N ASN A 59 31.77 -27.36 10.94
CA ASN A 59 32.20 -28.05 12.16
C ASN A 59 32.46 -27.04 13.28
N LYS A 60 31.94 -27.33 14.48
CA LYS A 60 32.16 -26.51 15.70
C LYS A 60 33.57 -26.67 16.27
N ASN A 61 34.04 -27.91 16.40
CA ASN A 61 35.34 -28.25 16.99
C ASN A 61 36.45 -28.28 15.92
N GLN A 62 37.00 -27.11 15.56
CA GLN A 62 38.03 -26.98 14.52
C GLN A 62 39.49 -27.03 15.05
N ASP A 63 39.69 -27.32 16.34
CA ASP A 63 40.99 -27.28 17.02
C ASP A 63 41.33 -28.60 17.77
N GLY A 64 40.51 -29.64 17.63
CA GLY A 64 40.72 -30.94 18.26
C GLY A 64 41.31 -31.99 17.30
N GLU A 65 42.31 -32.75 17.76
CA GLU A 65 43.02 -33.81 17.00
C GLU A 65 42.16 -35.09 16.75
N LYS A 66 40.83 -34.97 16.86
CA LYS A 66 39.85 -36.01 16.52
C LYS A 66 38.68 -35.33 15.83
N ASP A 67 38.49 -35.59 14.53
CA ASP A 67 37.25 -35.24 13.83
C ASP A 67 36.09 -36.03 14.49
N VAL A 68 35.37 -35.40 15.42
CA VAL A 68 34.12 -35.93 15.96
C VAL A 68 33.06 -35.74 14.88
N VAL A 69 32.66 -36.85 14.26
CA VAL A 69 31.82 -36.90 13.06
C VAL A 69 30.41 -36.29 13.27
N ASP A 70 29.99 -36.09 14.52
CA ASP A 70 28.63 -35.68 14.88
C ASP A 70 28.44 -34.16 15.15
N ASP A 71 29.48 -33.33 15.04
CA ASP A 71 29.48 -31.90 15.43
C ASP A 71 29.27 -30.88 14.27
N GLU A 72 28.40 -31.20 13.30
CA GLU A 72 28.04 -30.26 12.21
C GLU A 72 26.74 -29.49 12.43
N ILE A 73 26.72 -28.25 11.94
CA ILE A 73 25.53 -27.40 11.88
C ILE A 73 25.37 -26.76 10.49
N VAL A 74 24.18 -26.85 9.91
CA VAL A 74 23.85 -26.22 8.62
C VAL A 74 23.80 -24.70 8.73
N ILE A 75 24.33 -24.01 7.72
CA ILE A 75 24.36 -22.54 7.62
C ILE A 75 23.67 -21.97 6.39
N LEU A 76 23.56 -22.75 5.30
CA LEU A 76 22.98 -22.33 4.02
C LEU A 76 22.33 -23.55 3.35
N GLY A 77 21.12 -23.35 2.80
CA GLY A 77 20.46 -24.27 1.87
C GLY A 77 20.07 -23.53 0.60
N VAL A 78 20.26 -24.13 -0.58
CA VAL A 78 19.89 -23.58 -1.90
C VAL A 78 19.31 -24.68 -2.78
N GLU A 79 18.08 -24.48 -3.28
CA GLU A 79 17.37 -25.36 -4.22
C GLU A 79 17.29 -24.69 -5.61
N VAL A 80 17.70 -25.42 -6.65
CA VAL A 80 17.68 -24.97 -8.05
C VAL A 80 17.08 -26.08 -8.92
N TYR A 81 16.08 -25.75 -9.73
CA TYR A 81 15.54 -26.64 -10.76
C TYR A 81 16.10 -26.26 -12.13
N ILE A 82 16.57 -27.24 -12.90
CA ILE A 82 17.10 -27.05 -14.24
C ILE A 82 16.11 -27.63 -15.24
N TYR A 83 15.41 -26.76 -15.96
CA TYR A 83 14.50 -27.11 -17.04
C TYR A 83 15.22 -27.05 -18.38
N THR A 84 15.05 -28.07 -19.19
CA THR A 84 15.73 -28.16 -20.49
C THR A 84 14.72 -28.58 -21.55
N THR A 85 14.66 -27.78 -22.62
CA THR A 85 13.91 -28.06 -23.85
C THR A 85 14.89 -28.29 -25.00
N ASP A 86 14.36 -28.39 -26.22
CA ASP A 86 15.15 -28.46 -27.45
C ASP A 86 16.05 -27.22 -27.66
N ARG A 87 15.55 -26.02 -27.32
CA ARG A 87 16.14 -24.72 -27.66
C ARG A 87 16.50 -23.82 -26.48
N LEU A 88 16.08 -24.18 -25.27
CA LEU A 88 16.29 -23.36 -24.06
C LEU A 88 16.76 -24.24 -22.89
N THR A 89 17.76 -23.76 -22.14
CA THR A 89 18.09 -24.28 -20.80
C THR A 89 17.74 -23.20 -19.78
N THR A 90 16.90 -23.50 -18.79
CA THR A 90 16.45 -22.55 -17.76
C THR A 90 16.86 -23.05 -16.37
N LEU A 91 17.72 -22.29 -15.69
CA LEU A 91 18.10 -22.52 -14.30
C LEU A 91 17.16 -21.67 -13.43
N PHE A 92 16.26 -22.31 -12.69
CA PHE A 92 15.33 -21.62 -11.80
C PHE A 92 15.73 -21.81 -10.33
N VAL A 93 16.08 -20.71 -9.64
CA VAL A 93 16.35 -20.77 -8.20
C VAL A 93 15.03 -20.76 -7.44
N SER A 94 14.71 -21.90 -6.81
CA SER A 94 13.46 -22.15 -6.10
C SER A 94 13.50 -21.56 -4.69
N LYS A 95 14.46 -22.00 -3.88
CA LYS A 95 14.57 -21.66 -2.45
C LYS A 95 16.01 -21.36 -2.09
N ALA A 96 16.22 -20.38 -1.23
CA ALA A 96 17.51 -20.14 -0.58
C ALA A 96 17.27 -19.62 0.85
N ASP A 97 17.88 -20.26 1.84
CA ASP A 97 17.66 -19.94 3.25
C ASP A 97 18.95 -20.12 4.07
N SER A 98 18.98 -19.55 5.26
CA SER A 98 20.10 -19.67 6.21
C SER A 98 19.57 -19.81 7.64
N THR A 99 20.36 -20.40 8.52
CA THR A 99 19.95 -20.70 9.90
C THR A 99 20.40 -19.66 10.94
N GLY A 100 21.28 -18.72 10.57
CA GLY A 100 21.90 -17.76 11.50
C GLY A 100 23.21 -18.22 12.17
N TYR A 101 23.61 -19.50 12.02
CA TYR A 101 24.79 -20.05 12.71
C TYR A 101 26.16 -19.77 12.04
N VAL A 102 26.20 -18.95 10.99
CA VAL A 102 27.44 -18.57 10.25
C VAL A 102 28.55 -18.02 11.18
N HIS A 103 28.16 -17.37 12.28
CA HIS A 103 29.07 -16.80 13.27
C HIS A 103 29.95 -17.83 14.01
N LEU A 104 29.58 -19.12 14.00
CA LEU A 104 30.40 -20.20 14.57
C LEU A 104 31.61 -20.56 13.68
N SER A 105 31.69 -20.02 12.46
CA SER A 105 32.86 -20.21 11.59
C SER A 105 34.01 -19.29 11.99
N LYS A 106 35.27 -19.78 11.89
CA LYS A 106 36.49 -18.99 12.13
C LYS A 106 36.56 -17.69 11.31
N ALA A 107 35.82 -17.59 10.20
CA ALA A 107 35.64 -16.37 9.40
C ALA A 107 35.13 -15.16 10.20
N SER A 108 34.39 -15.38 11.29
CA SER A 108 33.79 -14.31 12.10
C SER A 108 34.66 -13.85 13.27
N ALA A 109 35.77 -14.54 13.57
CA ALA A 109 36.63 -14.26 14.73
C ALA A 109 37.72 -13.21 14.43
N GLU A 110 38.19 -13.12 13.18
CA GLU A 110 39.22 -12.17 12.78
C GLU A 110 38.60 -10.83 12.35
N ALA A 111 38.65 -9.85 13.25
CA ALA A 111 38.04 -8.51 13.14
C ALA A 111 38.59 -7.61 11.99
N THR A 112 39.48 -8.13 11.15
CA THR A 112 40.22 -7.39 10.10
C THR A 112 39.80 -7.79 8.68
N THR A 113 38.83 -8.69 8.52
CA THR A 113 38.35 -9.10 7.19
C THR A 113 37.32 -8.11 6.60
N PRO A 114 37.38 -7.79 5.30
CA PRO A 114 36.41 -6.89 4.67
C PRO A 114 34.99 -7.49 4.65
N ARG A 115 33.99 -6.63 4.86
CA ARG A 115 32.56 -6.99 5.08
C ARG A 115 31.86 -7.58 3.84
N TYR A 116 32.23 -8.80 3.44
CA TYR A 116 31.55 -9.57 2.40
C TYR A 116 30.65 -10.65 3.01
N SER A 117 29.43 -10.78 2.49
CA SER A 117 28.52 -11.88 2.87
C SER A 117 29.03 -13.20 2.30
N LEU A 118 29.47 -14.11 3.19
CA LEU A 118 29.90 -15.47 2.83
C LEU A 118 28.77 -16.24 2.13
N LEU A 119 27.54 -16.14 2.63
CA LEU A 119 26.36 -16.78 2.04
C LEU A 119 26.19 -16.39 0.55
N ARG A 120 26.31 -15.09 0.22
CA ARG A 120 26.19 -14.61 -1.17
C ARG A 120 27.27 -15.21 -2.07
N LEU A 121 28.49 -15.36 -1.54
CA LEU A 121 29.63 -15.89 -2.28
C LEU A 121 29.41 -17.37 -2.62
N LEU A 122 29.01 -18.18 -1.64
CA LEU A 122 28.65 -19.59 -1.82
C LEU A 122 27.52 -19.76 -2.86
N THR A 123 26.43 -18.99 -2.72
CA THR A 123 25.29 -19.02 -3.66
C THR A 123 25.70 -18.61 -5.07
N THR A 124 26.51 -17.55 -5.23
CA THR A 124 27.00 -17.08 -6.54
C THR A 124 27.86 -18.15 -7.21
N THR A 125 28.79 -18.75 -6.48
CA THR A 125 29.68 -19.80 -7.00
C THR A 125 28.90 -21.05 -7.40
N PHE A 126 27.90 -21.48 -6.62
CA PHE A 126 27.07 -22.63 -6.97
C PHE A 126 26.25 -22.38 -8.24
N ILE A 127 25.62 -21.21 -8.38
CA ILE A 127 24.87 -20.88 -9.59
C ILE A 127 25.80 -20.74 -10.81
N SER A 128 27.00 -20.18 -10.64
CA SER A 128 28.02 -20.11 -11.71
C SER A 128 28.48 -21.52 -12.15
N PHE A 129 28.70 -22.44 -11.21
CA PHE A 129 29.01 -23.85 -11.50
C PHE A 129 27.89 -24.54 -12.32
N LEU A 130 26.62 -24.36 -11.93
CA LEU A 130 25.50 -24.91 -12.68
C LEU A 130 25.38 -24.26 -14.07
N ALA A 131 25.53 -22.93 -14.17
CA ALA A 131 25.49 -22.24 -15.46
C ALA A 131 26.57 -22.74 -16.42
N GLN A 132 27.81 -22.94 -15.93
CA GLN A 132 28.91 -23.48 -16.74
C GLN A 132 28.73 -24.96 -17.11
N SER A 133 28.24 -25.80 -16.19
CA SER A 133 28.03 -27.24 -16.43
C SER A 133 26.86 -27.54 -17.39
N TYR A 134 25.81 -26.71 -17.38
CA TYR A 134 24.59 -26.90 -18.17
C TYR A 134 24.52 -26.04 -19.45
N GLN A 135 25.56 -25.25 -19.73
CA GLN A 135 25.65 -24.49 -20.98
C GLN A 135 25.85 -25.43 -22.18
N ARG A 136 24.80 -25.58 -23.00
CA ARG A 136 24.85 -26.33 -24.26
C ARG A 136 25.38 -25.45 -25.41
N PRO A 137 26.18 -25.96 -26.36
CA PRO A 137 26.62 -25.21 -27.53
C PRO A 137 25.44 -24.75 -28.40
N GLY A 138 25.42 -23.47 -28.79
CA GLY A 138 24.36 -22.89 -29.65
C GLY A 138 22.98 -22.76 -29.01
N VAL A 139 22.83 -23.08 -27.72
CA VAL A 139 21.55 -23.05 -27.00
C VAL A 139 21.57 -21.95 -25.92
N ARG A 140 20.53 -21.11 -25.91
CA ARG A 140 20.39 -20.03 -24.93
C ARG A 140 20.18 -20.57 -23.52
N LEU A 141 20.87 -19.99 -22.54
CA LEU A 141 20.72 -20.31 -21.12
C LEU A 141 20.09 -19.11 -20.38
N VAL A 142 19.10 -19.39 -19.52
CA VAL A 142 18.41 -18.37 -18.73
C VAL A 142 18.44 -18.75 -17.26
N LEU A 143 19.11 -17.94 -16.44
CA LEU A 143 18.95 -18.00 -14.99
C LEU A 143 17.73 -17.15 -14.60
N SER A 144 16.69 -17.77 -14.04
CA SER A 144 15.50 -17.09 -13.54
C SER A 144 15.34 -17.27 -12.03
N LEU A 145 14.89 -16.23 -11.34
CA LEU A 145 14.50 -16.31 -9.93
C LEU A 145 13.46 -15.24 -9.59
N PHE A 146 12.76 -15.43 -8.48
CA PHE A 146 11.97 -14.38 -7.84
C PHE A 146 12.50 -14.10 -6.43
N ALA A 147 12.67 -12.83 -6.10
CA ALA A 147 13.17 -12.38 -4.81
C ALA A 147 12.02 -11.83 -3.96
N ARG A 148 11.68 -12.54 -2.89
CA ARG A 148 10.62 -12.22 -1.91
C ARG A 148 11.11 -12.58 -0.51
N ALA A 149 10.89 -11.73 0.49
CA ALA A 149 11.22 -12.03 1.88
C ALA A 149 10.15 -12.91 2.54
N GLN A 150 10.61 -13.95 3.22
CA GLN A 150 9.83 -14.76 4.16
C GLN A 150 10.74 -15.12 5.33
N ASN A 151 10.15 -15.37 6.51
CA ASN A 151 10.93 -15.63 7.73
C ASN A 151 11.78 -16.91 7.62
N GLN A 152 11.26 -17.91 6.92
CA GLN A 152 11.92 -19.19 6.63
C GLN A 152 11.37 -19.79 5.34
N TYR A 153 12.20 -20.56 4.66
CA TYR A 153 11.91 -21.28 3.41
C TYR A 153 12.28 -22.77 3.50
N LEU A 154 13.41 -23.09 4.14
CA LEU A 154 13.96 -24.46 4.22
C LEU A 154 14.18 -24.93 5.66
N PHE A 155 14.35 -24.02 6.62
CA PHE A 155 14.73 -24.35 7.99
C PHE A 155 13.65 -23.87 8.99
N PRO A 156 12.72 -24.75 9.41
CA PRO A 156 11.72 -24.43 10.44
C PRO A 156 12.36 -23.98 11.78
N GLY A 157 11.70 -23.10 12.51
CA GLY A 157 12.19 -22.55 13.79
C GLY A 157 13.40 -21.60 13.66
N SER A 158 14.12 -21.60 12.54
CA SER A 158 15.29 -20.71 12.35
C SER A 158 14.94 -19.22 12.38
N ALA A 159 13.66 -18.87 12.17
CA ALA A 159 13.16 -17.50 12.29
C ALA A 159 13.22 -16.94 13.71
N ASP A 160 13.12 -17.81 14.72
CA ASP A 160 13.10 -17.45 16.14
C ASP A 160 14.53 -17.33 16.73
N ASN A 161 15.54 -17.80 16.00
CA ASN A 161 16.95 -17.55 16.31
C ASN A 161 17.28 -16.06 16.12
N GLU A 162 17.50 -15.33 17.23
CA GLU A 162 17.88 -13.91 17.23
C GLU A 162 19.09 -13.55 16.34
N ARG A 163 19.95 -14.54 16.01
CA ARG A 163 21.13 -14.36 15.16
C ARG A 163 20.82 -14.49 13.66
N LYS A 164 19.63 -14.94 13.25
CA LYS A 164 19.19 -14.99 11.85
C LYS A 164 18.70 -13.61 11.40
N HIS A 165 19.53 -12.88 10.67
CA HIS A 165 19.14 -11.61 10.07
C HIS A 165 18.36 -11.80 8.76
N VAL A 166 17.04 -11.83 8.84
CA VAL A 166 16.15 -11.82 7.66
C VAL A 166 16.20 -10.46 6.96
N LEU A 167 16.33 -10.45 5.62
CA LEU A 167 16.28 -9.23 4.80
C LEU A 167 14.83 -8.86 4.47
N ASP A 168 14.55 -7.56 4.33
CA ASP A 168 13.30 -7.08 3.73
C ASP A 168 13.28 -7.32 2.21
N ASP A 169 12.12 -7.24 1.57
CA ASP A 169 11.98 -7.47 0.12
C ASP A 169 12.97 -6.61 -0.69
N ARG A 170 13.12 -5.31 -0.35
CA ARG A 170 14.02 -4.40 -1.05
C ARG A 170 15.49 -4.76 -0.82
N GLY A 171 15.85 -5.21 0.36
CA GLY A 171 17.19 -5.72 0.70
C GLY A 171 17.50 -7.02 -0.03
N LEU A 172 16.55 -7.94 -0.11
CA LEU A 172 16.71 -9.24 -0.76
C LEU A 172 16.81 -9.14 -2.28
N ILE A 173 16.00 -8.28 -2.93
CA ILE A 173 16.14 -7.98 -4.37
C ILE A 173 17.56 -7.44 -4.66
N LYS A 174 18.08 -6.52 -3.84
CA LYS A 174 19.46 -6.00 -3.96
C LYS A 174 20.52 -7.06 -3.71
N TRP A 175 20.25 -8.00 -2.79
CA TRP A 175 21.16 -9.10 -2.49
C TRP A 175 21.30 -10.05 -3.68
N TRP A 176 20.17 -10.44 -4.30
CA TRP A 176 20.15 -11.26 -5.52
C TRP A 176 20.76 -10.56 -6.73
N CYS A 177 20.48 -9.27 -6.93
CA CYS A 177 21.14 -8.50 -8.01
C CYS A 177 22.67 -8.51 -7.84
N ARG A 178 23.18 -8.40 -6.60
CA ARG A 178 24.62 -8.51 -6.28
C ARG A 178 25.16 -9.95 -6.29
N ALA A 179 24.29 -10.97 -6.36
CA ALA A 179 24.68 -12.37 -6.53
C ALA A 179 24.78 -12.73 -8.03
N ALA A 180 23.91 -12.16 -8.87
CA ALA A 180 23.93 -12.36 -10.32
C ALA A 180 24.95 -11.47 -11.07
N ASP A 181 25.25 -10.26 -10.59
CA ASP A 181 26.18 -9.32 -11.27
C ASP A 181 27.59 -9.90 -11.56
N PRO A 182 28.22 -10.73 -10.71
CA PRO A 182 29.46 -11.40 -11.06
C PRO A 182 29.32 -12.35 -12.26
N ILE A 183 28.28 -13.19 -12.27
CA ILE A 183 28.00 -14.17 -13.33
C ILE A 183 27.73 -13.44 -14.67
N LEU A 184 26.97 -12.34 -14.62
CA LEU A 184 26.76 -11.44 -15.75
C LEU A 184 28.09 -10.88 -16.29
N ARG A 185 29.03 -10.49 -15.41
CA ARG A 185 30.29 -9.84 -15.81
C ARG A 185 31.40 -10.79 -16.28
N GLU A 186 31.25 -12.09 -16.07
CA GLU A 186 32.05 -13.12 -16.78
C GLU A 186 31.78 -13.10 -18.30
N HIS A 187 30.63 -12.55 -18.71
CA HIS A 187 30.14 -12.53 -20.09
C HIS A 187 30.27 -11.15 -20.76
N ALA A 188 30.38 -11.15 -22.09
CA ALA A 188 30.48 -9.95 -22.90
C ALA A 188 29.20 -9.08 -22.85
N PRO A 189 29.33 -7.75 -23.01
CA PRO A 189 28.19 -6.85 -23.16
C PRO A 189 27.40 -7.10 -24.45
N GLU A 190 26.12 -6.78 -24.45
CA GLU A 190 25.22 -6.83 -25.62
C GLU A 190 24.74 -5.43 -26.01
N SER A 191 24.63 -5.18 -27.31
CA SER A 191 24.19 -3.93 -27.90
C SER A 191 22.68 -3.68 -27.73
N ARG A 192 22.28 -2.42 -27.86
CA ARG A 192 20.86 -2.02 -27.80
C ARG A 192 20.21 -2.17 -29.17
N GLN A 193 19.12 -2.94 -29.25
CA GLN A 193 18.32 -3.12 -30.47
C GLN A 193 17.77 -1.77 -30.97
N GLN A 194 18.39 -1.21 -32.01
CA GLN A 194 17.82 -0.11 -32.81
C GLN A 194 17.21 -0.68 -34.09
N GLN A 195 15.90 -0.53 -34.25
CA GLN A 195 15.28 -0.64 -35.56
C GLN A 195 15.58 0.64 -36.36
N GLN A 196 15.97 0.46 -37.63
CA GLN A 196 16.18 1.52 -38.65
C GLN A 196 17.38 2.47 -38.47
N GLN A 197 18.58 2.05 -38.92
CA GLN A 197 19.17 2.51 -40.19
C GLN A 197 20.55 1.84 -40.40
N GLY A 198 20.91 1.55 -41.65
CA GLY A 198 22.15 0.85 -41.98
C GLY A 198 23.39 1.71 -41.78
N ASN A 199 24.38 1.19 -41.07
CA ASN A 199 25.74 1.73 -41.00
C ASN A 199 26.73 0.60 -40.66
N GLU A 200 27.93 0.65 -41.24
CA GLU A 200 28.93 -0.44 -41.20
C GLU A 200 29.38 -0.84 -39.78
N LYS A 201 29.23 0.04 -38.79
CA LYS A 201 29.56 -0.23 -37.37
C LYS A 201 28.79 -1.43 -36.79
N ASN A 202 27.51 -1.58 -37.16
CA ASN A 202 26.67 -2.69 -36.67
C ASN A 202 27.24 -4.06 -37.07
N ILE A 203 27.99 -4.15 -38.18
CA ILE A 203 28.59 -5.40 -38.66
C ILE A 203 29.78 -5.81 -37.79
N ILE A 204 30.57 -4.84 -37.30
CA ILE A 204 31.75 -5.10 -36.46
C ILE A 204 31.32 -5.52 -35.05
N GLU A 205 30.32 -4.85 -34.47
CA GLU A 205 29.80 -5.14 -33.13
C GLU A 205 29.09 -6.50 -33.10
N ASN A 206 28.26 -6.83 -34.10
CA ASN A 206 27.64 -8.16 -34.22
C ASN A 206 28.68 -9.30 -34.36
N ASN A 207 29.80 -9.07 -35.05
CA ASN A 207 30.89 -10.06 -35.14
C ASN A 207 31.63 -10.23 -33.80
N ALA A 208 31.72 -9.18 -32.98
CA ALA A 208 32.31 -9.26 -31.64
C ALA A 208 31.38 -9.96 -30.62
N GLU A 209 30.07 -9.76 -30.72
CA GLU A 209 29.07 -10.47 -29.92
C GLU A 209 28.95 -11.95 -30.33
N SER A 210 28.99 -12.28 -31.62
CA SER A 210 28.91 -13.67 -32.09
C SER A 210 30.12 -14.52 -31.71
N THR A 211 31.30 -13.91 -31.50
CA THR A 211 32.55 -14.64 -31.20
C THR A 211 32.80 -14.90 -29.71
N LYS A 212 32.01 -14.33 -28.79
CA LYS A 212 32.17 -14.48 -27.33
C LYS A 212 30.82 -14.72 -26.67
N SER A 213 30.80 -15.47 -25.57
CA SER A 213 29.58 -15.65 -24.78
C SER A 213 29.14 -14.28 -24.21
N SER A 214 27.93 -13.84 -24.52
CA SER A 214 27.38 -12.53 -24.15
C SER A 214 26.19 -12.68 -23.20
N ALA A 215 25.92 -11.66 -22.36
CA ALA A 215 24.80 -11.73 -21.43
C ALA A 215 24.26 -10.36 -20.98
N THR A 216 22.94 -10.34 -20.77
CA THR A 216 22.17 -9.22 -20.22
C THR A 216 21.29 -9.69 -19.05
N ALA A 217 21.26 -8.90 -17.97
CA ALA A 217 20.36 -9.09 -16.85
C ALA A 217 19.10 -8.20 -16.98
N TYR A 218 17.95 -8.80 -16.71
CA TYR A 218 16.63 -8.20 -16.79
C TYR A 218 15.96 -8.28 -15.41
N LEU A 219 15.51 -7.15 -14.88
CA LEU A 219 14.82 -7.08 -13.58
C LEU A 219 13.48 -6.38 -13.74
N LEU A 220 12.41 -7.00 -13.24
CA LEU A 220 11.07 -6.44 -13.19
C LEU A 220 10.52 -6.57 -11.76
N VAL A 221 10.12 -5.44 -11.16
CA VAL A 221 9.54 -5.37 -9.81
C VAL A 221 8.13 -4.79 -9.94
N PRO A 222 7.06 -5.62 -9.99
CA PRO A 222 5.70 -5.11 -10.16
C PRO A 222 5.33 -4.13 -9.05
N GLY A 223 4.81 -2.96 -9.42
CA GLY A 223 4.48 -1.87 -8.50
C GLY A 223 5.57 -0.80 -8.34
N CYS A 224 6.79 -1.04 -8.81
CA CYS A 224 7.85 -0.03 -8.96
C CYS A 224 7.90 0.49 -10.40
N ASP A 225 8.20 1.78 -10.59
CA ASP A 225 8.48 2.33 -11.92
C ASP A 225 9.92 2.00 -12.39
N GLU A 226 10.29 2.39 -13.61
CA GLU A 226 11.65 2.13 -14.13
C GLU A 226 12.75 2.81 -13.31
N TYR A 227 12.48 3.98 -12.73
CA TYR A 227 13.46 4.76 -11.96
C TYR A 227 13.69 4.16 -10.57
N GLU A 228 12.62 3.73 -9.90
CA GLU A 228 12.70 2.98 -8.65
C GLU A 228 13.31 1.59 -8.88
N THR A 229 12.99 0.92 -9.98
CA THR A 229 13.57 -0.40 -10.29
C THR A 229 15.08 -0.32 -10.51
N ARG A 230 15.56 0.74 -11.19
CA ARG A 230 17.00 1.05 -11.32
C ARG A 230 17.70 1.27 -9.97
N ALA A 231 16.99 1.62 -8.90
CA ALA A 231 17.58 1.76 -7.56
C ALA A 231 17.90 0.41 -6.88
N PHE A 232 17.46 -0.73 -7.45
CA PHE A 232 17.86 -2.07 -7.01
C PHE A 232 19.13 -2.58 -7.70
N PHE A 233 19.53 -1.98 -8.83
CA PHE A 233 20.72 -2.40 -9.59
C PHE A 233 22.01 -2.31 -8.75
N PRO A 234 23.00 -3.19 -9.02
CA PRO A 234 24.28 -3.14 -8.33
C PRO A 234 25.03 -1.83 -8.63
N PRO A 235 25.92 -1.35 -7.76
CA PRO A 235 26.65 -0.08 -7.97
C PRO A 235 27.45 -0.05 -9.28
N THR A 236 27.89 -1.21 -9.74
CA THR A 236 28.59 -1.47 -11.01
C THR A 236 27.76 -1.11 -12.25
N ALA A 237 26.43 -1.14 -12.17
CA ALA A 237 25.55 -0.68 -13.27
C ALA A 237 25.64 0.84 -13.54
N ARG A 238 26.22 1.62 -12.61
CA ARG A 238 26.47 3.06 -12.80
C ARG A 238 27.71 3.36 -13.64
N THR A 239 28.63 2.40 -13.76
CA THR A 239 29.84 2.51 -14.59
C THR A 239 29.69 1.89 -15.97
N ASP A 240 28.60 1.18 -16.23
CA ASP A 240 28.29 0.60 -17.54
C ASP A 240 27.74 1.67 -18.51
N ASP A 241 28.03 1.52 -19.81
CA ASP A 241 27.48 2.41 -20.85
C ASP A 241 26.00 2.09 -21.08
N ASN A 242 25.15 2.83 -20.37
CA ASN A 242 23.70 2.69 -20.42
C ASN A 242 23.06 3.19 -21.73
N GLN A 243 23.82 3.81 -22.64
CA GLN A 243 23.32 4.26 -23.95
C GLN A 243 23.50 3.19 -25.02
N LEU A 244 24.71 2.61 -25.11
CA LEU A 244 25.09 1.63 -26.14
C LEU A 244 24.96 0.17 -25.67
N HIS A 245 25.46 -0.14 -24.46
CA HIS A 245 25.61 -1.53 -23.98
C HIS A 245 25.09 -1.73 -22.53
N PRO A 246 23.78 -1.50 -22.26
CA PRO A 246 23.23 -1.64 -20.92
C PRO A 246 23.21 -3.11 -20.46
N ARG A 247 24.06 -3.44 -19.47
CA ARG A 247 24.16 -4.78 -18.84
C ARG A 247 22.93 -5.16 -18.01
N TRP A 248 22.26 -4.16 -17.43
CA TRP A 248 21.06 -4.28 -16.61
C TRP A 248 19.91 -3.53 -17.26
N ARG A 249 18.79 -4.22 -17.56
CA ARG A 249 17.61 -3.67 -18.24
C ARG A 249 16.36 -3.83 -17.35
N VAL A 250 15.46 -2.84 -17.38
CA VAL A 250 14.15 -2.91 -16.72
C VAL A 250 13.12 -3.31 -17.76
N SER A 251 13.00 -4.60 -18.03
CA SER A 251 12.02 -5.17 -18.96
C SER A 251 11.94 -6.69 -18.78
N TYR A 252 10.95 -7.32 -19.42
CA TYR A 252 10.88 -8.78 -19.57
C TYR A 252 11.49 -9.20 -20.93
N PRO A 253 12.40 -10.18 -21.00
CA PRO A 253 13.11 -10.58 -22.23
C PRO A 253 12.26 -11.47 -23.17
N LEU A 254 11.06 -11.00 -23.54
CA LEU A 254 10.07 -11.75 -24.33
C LEU A 254 10.64 -12.37 -25.61
N SER A 255 11.32 -11.59 -26.44
CA SER A 255 11.83 -12.02 -27.76
C SER A 255 12.96 -13.05 -27.69
N GLN A 256 13.61 -13.17 -26.53
CA GLN A 256 14.71 -14.11 -26.32
C GLN A 256 14.24 -15.44 -25.72
N ILE A 257 13.12 -15.43 -25.00
CA ILE A 257 12.59 -16.58 -24.26
C ILE A 257 11.40 -17.26 -24.97
N CYS A 258 10.57 -16.50 -25.71
CA CYS A 258 9.36 -17.04 -26.34
C CYS A 258 9.46 -17.02 -27.87
N GLY A 259 9.07 -18.13 -28.51
CA GLY A 259 9.15 -18.29 -29.98
C GLY A 259 8.02 -17.66 -30.79
N HIS A 260 6.87 -17.43 -30.14
CA HIS A 260 5.73 -16.73 -30.73
C HIS A 260 5.38 -15.50 -29.89
N PRO A 261 5.98 -14.32 -30.15
CA PRO A 261 5.67 -13.09 -29.43
C PRO A 261 4.21 -12.64 -29.54
N ASP A 262 3.53 -13.04 -30.63
CA ASP A 262 2.13 -12.72 -30.92
C ASP A 262 1.13 -13.75 -30.34
N ALA A 263 1.61 -14.73 -29.56
CA ALA A 263 0.75 -15.71 -28.89
C ALA A 263 -0.01 -15.10 -27.69
N PRO A 264 -1.14 -15.72 -27.25
CA PRO A 264 -1.89 -15.22 -26.11
C PRO A 264 -1.02 -15.12 -24.83
N PRO A 265 -1.24 -14.13 -23.94
CA PRO A 265 -0.33 -13.86 -22.81
C PRO A 265 0.00 -15.05 -21.90
N ARG A 266 -0.93 -16.02 -21.77
CA ARG A 266 -0.73 -17.29 -21.03
C ARG A 266 0.42 -18.15 -21.54
N CYS A 267 0.82 -17.98 -22.80
CA CYS A 267 1.90 -18.69 -23.46
C CYS A 267 3.26 -17.98 -23.31
N LEU A 268 3.27 -16.72 -22.83
CA LEU A 268 4.44 -15.83 -22.85
C LEU A 268 5.21 -15.78 -21.52
N VAL A 269 4.66 -16.38 -20.45
CA VAL A 269 5.21 -16.31 -19.08
C VAL A 269 5.50 -17.73 -18.58
N PRO A 270 6.70 -17.99 -18.02
CA PRO A 270 7.05 -19.32 -17.56
C PRO A 270 6.39 -19.65 -16.22
N ARG A 271 5.91 -20.89 -16.08
CA ARG A 271 5.37 -21.47 -14.85
C ARG A 271 6.47 -22.22 -14.11
N PHE A 272 6.72 -21.82 -12.87
CA PHE A 272 7.67 -22.45 -11.96
C PHE A 272 6.99 -22.81 -10.64
N PRO A 273 7.46 -23.84 -9.91
CA PRO A 273 6.93 -24.20 -8.60
C PRO A 273 7.07 -23.05 -7.58
N ASP A 274 6.09 -22.95 -6.68
CA ASP A 274 5.98 -21.95 -5.61
C ASP A 274 6.06 -20.46 -6.04
N ASP A 275 6.02 -20.16 -7.33
CA ASP A 275 6.22 -18.82 -7.87
C ASP A 275 4.93 -17.96 -7.87
N PRO A 276 4.97 -16.72 -7.33
CA PRO A 276 3.83 -15.79 -7.37
C PRO A 276 3.23 -15.57 -8.77
N LYS A 277 4.05 -15.54 -9.83
CA LYS A 277 3.56 -15.36 -11.20
C LYS A 277 2.86 -16.62 -11.72
N ALA A 278 3.35 -17.80 -11.37
CA ALA A 278 2.72 -19.07 -11.74
C ALA A 278 1.36 -19.24 -11.05
N ARG A 279 1.26 -18.87 -9.77
CA ARG A 279 -0.02 -18.82 -9.05
C ARG A 279 -1.03 -17.88 -9.74
N PHE A 280 -0.59 -16.69 -10.15
CA PHE A 280 -1.48 -15.76 -10.86
C PHE A 280 -1.88 -16.28 -12.26
N LEU A 281 -1.01 -16.98 -12.98
CA LEU A 281 -1.36 -17.63 -14.25
C LEU A 281 -2.44 -18.72 -14.08
N SER A 282 -2.43 -19.46 -12.97
CA SER A 282 -3.47 -20.46 -12.66
C SER A 282 -4.82 -19.79 -12.40
N ASP A 283 -4.86 -18.74 -11.57
CA ASP A 283 -6.09 -17.99 -11.29
C ASP A 283 -6.71 -17.39 -12.58
N LEU A 284 -5.87 -16.93 -13.52
CA LEU A 284 -6.32 -16.40 -14.80
C LEU A 284 -6.79 -17.50 -15.76
N ASP A 285 -6.13 -18.66 -15.78
CA ASP A 285 -6.58 -19.81 -16.57
C ASP A 285 -7.94 -20.37 -16.08
N ASP A 286 -8.28 -20.21 -14.80
CA ASP A 286 -9.62 -20.54 -14.27
C ASP A 286 -10.75 -19.64 -14.82
N GLU A 287 -10.44 -18.46 -15.38
CA GLU A 287 -11.40 -17.60 -16.08
C GLU A 287 -11.78 -18.13 -17.47
N LEU A 288 -10.97 -19.03 -18.04
CA LEU A 288 -11.21 -19.60 -19.36
C LEU A 288 -12.48 -20.48 -19.33
N PRO A 289 -13.28 -20.50 -20.40
CA PRO A 289 -14.47 -21.34 -20.45
C PRO A 289 -14.05 -22.82 -20.30
N LYS A 290 -14.45 -23.43 -19.19
CA LYS A 290 -14.29 -24.86 -18.95
C LYS A 290 -15.19 -25.58 -19.95
N ASN A 291 -14.60 -26.29 -20.90
CA ASN A 291 -15.31 -27.03 -21.95
C ASN A 291 -16.18 -28.15 -21.34
N SER A 292 -17.37 -27.80 -20.86
CA SER A 292 -18.49 -28.71 -20.64
C SER A 292 -19.32 -28.78 -21.93
N HIS A 293 -19.78 -30.00 -22.25
CA HIS A 293 -20.31 -30.36 -23.56
C HIS A 293 -21.38 -29.42 -24.13
N GLY A 294 -21.10 -28.89 -25.33
CA GLY A 294 -22.11 -28.61 -26.35
C GLY A 294 -23.01 -27.39 -26.10
N ASP A 295 -22.48 -26.20 -26.36
CA ASP A 295 -23.27 -25.13 -26.99
C ASP A 295 -22.40 -24.35 -27.98
N SER A 296 -23.00 -23.99 -29.12
CA SER A 296 -22.30 -23.44 -30.28
C SER A 296 -22.19 -21.90 -30.25
N GLU A 297 -21.13 -21.40 -30.89
CA GLU A 297 -21.04 -20.02 -31.42
C GLU A 297 -21.20 -18.85 -30.43
N THR A 298 -20.14 -18.57 -29.67
CA THR A 298 -19.82 -17.18 -29.28
C THR A 298 -18.38 -16.82 -29.69
N ASN A 299 -18.18 -15.58 -30.17
CA ASN A 299 -16.94 -15.07 -30.77
C ASN A 299 -15.80 -14.82 -29.76
N ASN A 300 -15.49 -15.78 -28.89
CA ASN A 300 -14.35 -15.70 -27.98
C ASN A 300 -13.11 -16.37 -28.58
N GLN A 301 -12.03 -15.61 -28.76
CA GLN A 301 -10.76 -16.15 -29.25
C GLN A 301 -10.19 -17.15 -28.23
N PRO A 302 -9.90 -18.40 -28.63
CA PRO A 302 -9.46 -19.43 -27.69
C PRO A 302 -8.14 -19.03 -27.00
N GLY A 303 -8.05 -19.28 -25.69
CA GLY A 303 -6.83 -19.04 -24.90
C GLY A 303 -6.56 -17.60 -24.47
N HIS A 304 -7.51 -16.67 -24.61
CA HIS A 304 -7.44 -15.34 -24.00
C HIS A 304 -8.20 -15.29 -22.69
N TRP A 305 -7.59 -14.74 -21.63
CA TRP A 305 -8.25 -14.51 -20.34
C TRP A 305 -9.27 -13.37 -20.44
N ARG A 306 -10.22 -13.29 -19.49
CA ARG A 306 -11.27 -12.27 -19.50
C ARG A 306 -10.74 -10.93 -18.98
N SER A 307 -9.98 -10.98 -17.89
CA SER A 307 -9.43 -9.80 -17.20
C SER A 307 -8.11 -9.28 -17.79
N VAL A 308 -7.29 -10.17 -18.37
CA VAL A 308 -5.94 -9.83 -18.88
C VAL A 308 -5.78 -10.20 -20.36
N ARG A 309 -5.50 -9.19 -21.19
CA ARG A 309 -5.42 -9.27 -22.65
C ARG A 309 -4.02 -9.05 -23.24
N SER A 310 -3.06 -8.53 -22.46
CA SER A 310 -1.68 -8.31 -22.91
C SER A 310 -0.67 -8.67 -21.82
N LEU A 311 0.60 -8.82 -22.23
CA LEU A 311 1.69 -9.13 -21.30
C LEU A 311 2.03 -7.95 -20.37
N ASP A 312 1.97 -6.72 -20.86
CA ASP A 312 2.17 -5.52 -20.04
C ASP A 312 1.09 -5.44 -18.95
N GLN A 313 -0.15 -5.77 -19.33
CA GLN A 313 -1.30 -5.84 -18.44
C GLN A 313 -1.21 -6.98 -17.43
N PHE A 314 -0.59 -8.11 -17.80
CA PHE A 314 -0.26 -9.17 -16.84
C PHE A 314 0.70 -8.66 -15.76
N TRP A 315 1.77 -7.95 -16.13
CA TRP A 315 2.73 -7.40 -15.18
C TRP A 315 2.15 -6.23 -14.35
N GLU A 316 1.26 -5.41 -14.93
CA GLU A 316 0.49 -4.40 -14.19
C GLU A 316 -0.43 -5.06 -13.15
N MET A 317 -1.22 -6.06 -13.55
CA MET A 317 -2.12 -6.79 -12.66
C MET A 317 -1.38 -7.59 -11.58
N MET A 318 -0.17 -8.11 -11.88
CA MET A 318 0.69 -8.78 -10.91
C MET A 318 1.09 -7.86 -9.74
N SER A 319 1.12 -6.52 -9.94
CA SER A 319 1.41 -5.57 -8.85
C SER A 319 0.30 -5.48 -7.79
N PHE A 320 -0.94 -5.80 -8.14
CA PHE A 320 -2.08 -5.76 -7.21
C PHE A 320 -2.25 -7.07 -6.42
N ARG A 321 -1.51 -8.13 -6.76
CA ARG A 321 -1.55 -9.42 -6.08
C ARG A 321 -1.06 -9.32 -4.64
N GLN A 322 -1.49 -10.25 -3.78
CA GLN A 322 -1.16 -10.25 -2.35
C GLN A 322 0.36 -10.29 -2.09
N GLU A 323 1.12 -10.85 -3.02
CA GLU A 323 2.57 -10.97 -2.97
C GLU A 323 3.31 -9.65 -3.25
N CYS A 324 2.74 -8.74 -4.06
CA CYS A 324 3.35 -7.48 -4.52
C CYS A 324 2.67 -6.21 -3.97
N SER A 325 1.69 -6.36 -3.09
CA SER A 325 0.88 -5.27 -2.53
C SER A 325 1.00 -5.17 -1.00
N ALA A 326 0.30 -4.21 -0.39
CA ALA A 326 0.31 -3.94 1.06
C ALA A 326 1.71 -3.68 1.67
N GLY A 327 2.66 -3.20 0.86
CA GLY A 327 4.04 -2.91 1.28
C GLY A 327 5.05 -4.04 1.06
N ARG A 328 4.60 -5.20 0.55
CA ARG A 328 5.48 -6.25 0.05
C ARG A 328 5.87 -6.00 -1.39
N LEU A 329 7.03 -6.51 -1.80
CA LEU A 329 7.53 -6.45 -3.18
C LEU A 329 8.10 -7.81 -3.60
N VAL A 330 7.98 -8.14 -4.90
CA VAL A 330 8.67 -9.29 -5.50
C VAL A 330 9.48 -8.79 -6.69
N GLY A 331 10.77 -9.11 -6.72
CA GLY A 331 11.62 -8.83 -7.88
C GLY A 331 11.82 -10.09 -8.73
N PHE A 332 11.33 -10.07 -9.96
CA PHE A 332 11.60 -11.11 -10.95
C PHE A 332 12.87 -10.78 -11.71
N LEU A 333 13.83 -11.71 -11.69
CA LEU A 333 15.14 -11.56 -12.32
C LEU A 333 15.30 -12.62 -13.40
N TRP A 334 15.80 -12.22 -14.57
CA TRP A 334 16.26 -13.10 -15.63
C TRP A 334 17.65 -12.66 -16.10
N LEU A 335 18.66 -13.51 -15.93
CA LEU A 335 19.96 -13.35 -16.57
C LEU A 335 19.98 -14.24 -17.80
N VAL A 336 19.95 -13.63 -18.98
CA VAL A 336 19.99 -14.35 -20.27
C VAL A 336 21.44 -14.40 -20.74
N ILE A 337 21.92 -15.60 -21.03
CA ILE A 337 23.26 -15.89 -21.54
C ILE A 337 23.12 -16.43 -22.97
N ASN A 338 23.72 -15.72 -23.91
CA ASN A 338 23.79 -16.07 -25.32
C ASN A 338 25.18 -16.70 -25.60
N PRO A 339 25.25 -18.00 -25.93
CA PRO A 339 26.51 -18.65 -26.23
C PRO A 339 27.13 -18.12 -27.54
N PRO A 340 28.43 -18.36 -27.79
CA PRO A 340 29.07 -18.04 -29.06
C PRO A 340 28.27 -18.61 -30.25
N GLY A 341 28.09 -17.79 -31.27
CA GLY A 341 27.29 -18.10 -32.47
C GLY A 341 25.81 -17.72 -32.40
N LEU A 342 25.30 -17.17 -31.28
CA LEU A 342 23.92 -16.69 -31.14
C LEU A 342 23.90 -15.23 -30.65
N LEU A 343 23.16 -14.36 -31.32
CA LEU A 343 23.06 -12.94 -30.97
C LEU A 343 21.86 -12.64 -30.06
N SER A 344 21.95 -11.51 -29.34
CA SER A 344 20.86 -10.97 -28.53
C SER A 344 19.62 -10.57 -29.36
N SER A 345 19.78 -10.38 -30.67
CA SER A 345 18.73 -10.12 -31.66
C SER A 345 18.00 -11.37 -32.16
N ASP A 346 18.57 -12.56 -31.96
CA ASP A 346 18.03 -13.79 -32.55
C ASP A 346 16.80 -14.26 -31.76
N LYS A 347 15.64 -14.12 -32.41
CA LYS A 347 14.34 -14.63 -31.93
C LYS A 347 14.35 -16.15 -31.90
N LEU A 348 13.58 -16.74 -30.99
CA LEU A 348 13.44 -18.19 -30.82
C LEU A 348 12.53 -18.82 -31.89
N VAL A 349 12.94 -18.83 -33.17
CA VAL A 349 12.09 -19.24 -34.31
C VAL A 349 11.65 -20.73 -34.22
N ASN A 350 10.42 -21.03 -34.65
CA ASN A 350 9.91 -22.39 -34.87
C ASN A 350 10.17 -22.87 -36.31
N GLN A 351 10.77 -24.06 -36.47
CA GLN A 351 10.78 -24.77 -37.75
C GLN A 351 9.42 -25.46 -37.97
N GLY A 352 8.44 -24.70 -38.46
CA GLY A 352 7.09 -25.20 -38.74
C GLY A 352 6.43 -24.63 -40.00
N GLU A 353 6.79 -23.42 -40.42
CA GLU A 353 6.22 -22.75 -41.60
C GLU A 353 7.13 -22.91 -42.82
N ALA A 354 7.15 -24.12 -43.39
CA ALA A 354 7.86 -24.40 -44.63
C ALA A 354 7.07 -25.36 -45.55
N SER A 355 5.77 -25.11 -45.74
CA SER A 355 4.97 -25.64 -46.85
C SER A 355 3.68 -24.85 -47.03
N GLU A 356 3.22 -24.80 -48.28
CA GLU A 356 1.93 -24.26 -48.73
C GLU A 356 1.71 -22.73 -48.64
N THR A 357 2.36 -22.01 -49.57
CA THR A 357 1.61 -21.03 -50.38
C THR A 357 2.25 -20.88 -51.77
N VAL A 358 1.79 -21.70 -52.71
CA VAL A 358 2.05 -21.50 -54.14
C VAL A 358 0.72 -21.18 -54.82
N GLU A 359 0.50 -19.92 -55.21
CA GLU A 359 -0.22 -19.66 -56.45
C GLU A 359 0.19 -18.36 -57.16
N LYS A 360 1.08 -18.53 -58.14
CA LYS A 360 1.09 -17.90 -59.48
C LYS A 360 0.63 -16.45 -59.63
N LYS A 361 1.56 -15.61 -60.13
CA LYS A 361 1.40 -15.11 -61.51
C LYS A 361 2.73 -14.81 -62.21
N GLU A 362 2.69 -14.94 -63.53
CA GLU A 362 3.81 -15.05 -64.47
C GLU A 362 4.57 -13.73 -64.70
N ILE A 363 5.82 -13.82 -65.18
CA ILE A 363 6.30 -13.17 -66.41
C ILE A 363 7.56 -13.90 -66.96
N GLN A 364 7.33 -14.62 -68.05
CA GLN A 364 8.14 -14.80 -69.28
C GLN A 364 9.70 -14.80 -69.28
N THR A 365 10.24 -16.03 -69.47
CA THR A 365 11.16 -16.50 -70.55
C THR A 365 12.58 -15.92 -70.81
N GLY A 366 13.56 -16.85 -70.98
CA GLY A 366 14.78 -16.70 -71.79
C GLY A 366 16.11 -16.81 -71.03
N ASP A 367 16.61 -17.96 -70.55
CA ASP A 367 16.95 -19.27 -71.19
C ASP A 367 18.42 -19.37 -71.70
N LYS A 368 19.17 -20.38 -71.19
CA LYS A 368 20.20 -21.20 -71.88
C LYS A 368 20.90 -22.25 -70.98
N ASP A 369 20.73 -23.52 -71.36
CA ASP A 369 21.62 -24.71 -71.29
C ASP A 369 22.56 -24.94 -70.07
N LEU A 370 22.57 -26.07 -69.34
CA LEU A 370 22.90 -27.45 -69.79
C LEU A 370 22.48 -28.52 -68.75
N ALA A 371 22.41 -29.80 -69.16
CA ALA A 371 22.11 -30.99 -68.32
C ALA A 371 23.33 -31.97 -68.24
N PRO A 372 23.28 -33.25 -67.77
CA PRO A 372 22.21 -34.02 -67.07
C PRO A 372 22.69 -34.96 -65.90
N ALA A 373 21.73 -35.77 -65.38
CA ALA A 373 21.84 -37.20 -64.97
C ALA A 373 22.13 -37.56 -63.48
N THR A 374 21.55 -38.61 -62.82
CA THR A 374 20.51 -39.62 -63.18
C THR A 374 20.03 -40.44 -61.94
N THR A 375 18.72 -40.78 -61.84
CA THR A 375 18.02 -42.00 -61.28
C THR A 375 18.49 -42.73 -59.98
N ALA A 376 17.71 -43.55 -59.25
CA ALA A 376 16.41 -44.27 -59.42
C ALA A 376 15.83 -44.62 -58.00
N THR A 377 14.53 -44.42 -57.63
CA THR A 377 13.23 -45.10 -57.90
C THR A 377 12.83 -46.32 -57.01
N GLU A 378 11.54 -46.31 -56.62
CA GLU A 378 10.67 -47.43 -56.14
C GLU A 378 10.76 -48.00 -54.69
N ALA A 379 9.76 -48.75 -54.19
CA ALA A 379 8.38 -48.35 -53.78
C ALA A 379 7.58 -49.52 -53.11
N LYS A 380 6.64 -49.17 -52.21
CA LYS A 380 5.32 -49.85 -51.89
C LYS A 380 5.20 -51.17 -51.06
N PHE A 381 4.20 -51.14 -50.14
CA PHE A 381 3.37 -52.23 -49.54
C PHE A 381 4.10 -53.34 -48.72
N ASP A 382 3.48 -54.14 -47.81
CA ASP A 382 2.06 -54.36 -47.43
C ASP A 382 1.87 -54.80 -45.94
N ASN A 383 0.67 -55.26 -45.56
CA ASN A 383 0.18 -55.49 -44.19
C ASN A 383 -0.04 -56.99 -43.79
N ARG A 384 -0.16 -57.28 -42.47
CA ARG A 384 -0.98 -58.37 -41.80
C ARG A 384 -0.37 -59.76 -41.42
N SER A 385 -0.91 -60.32 -40.30
CA SER A 385 -0.96 -61.75 -39.84
C SER A 385 0.24 -62.33 -39.03
N LEU A 386 0.16 -63.28 -38.07
CA LEU A 386 -0.72 -63.63 -36.92
C LEU A 386 -0.24 -64.98 -36.28
N SER A 387 0.13 -64.98 -34.98
CA SER A 387 -0.03 -66.04 -33.93
C SER A 387 0.54 -67.50 -34.00
N ALA A 388 0.84 -68.03 -32.78
CA ALA A 388 1.02 -69.45 -32.31
C ALA A 388 2.45 -70.09 -32.35
N LEU A 389 2.91 -70.98 -31.44
CA LEU A 389 2.52 -71.46 -30.07
C LEU A 389 3.68 -72.31 -29.42
N GLN A 390 3.77 -72.35 -28.07
CA GLN A 390 4.19 -73.48 -27.17
C GLN A 390 5.65 -73.95 -26.85
N HIS A 391 5.87 -74.26 -25.54
CA HIS A 391 6.90 -75.10 -24.83
C HIS A 391 8.42 -74.73 -24.93
N GLU A 392 9.34 -74.95 -23.95
CA GLU A 392 9.35 -75.23 -22.48
C GLU A 392 10.82 -75.02 -21.95
N ASP A 393 11.07 -75.18 -20.64
CA ASP A 393 12.38 -75.16 -19.92
C ASP A 393 13.09 -73.83 -19.55
N THR A 394 13.87 -73.89 -18.44
CA THR A 394 13.96 -72.77 -17.46
C THR A 394 15.40 -72.41 -17.01
N GLN A 395 16.10 -71.53 -17.74
CA GLN A 395 17.21 -70.69 -17.21
C GLN A 395 17.46 -69.47 -18.15
N PRO A 396 18.40 -68.54 -17.88
CA PRO A 396 18.11 -67.10 -17.90
C PRO A 396 18.12 -66.47 -19.30
N SER A 397 16.98 -65.97 -19.77
CA SER A 397 16.89 -64.82 -20.70
C SER A 397 15.44 -64.38 -20.95
N THR A 398 15.28 -63.11 -21.36
CA THR A 398 14.11 -62.56 -22.11
C THR A 398 12.68 -62.72 -21.56
N THR A 399 12.30 -61.80 -20.67
CA THR A 399 11.16 -60.84 -20.81
C THR A 399 9.79 -61.23 -21.40
N LYS A 400 8.77 -60.98 -20.55
CA LYS A 400 7.55 -60.14 -20.75
C LYS A 400 6.23 -60.72 -21.31
N SER A 401 5.19 -60.51 -20.50
CA SER A 401 3.91 -59.83 -20.85
C SER A 401 3.41 -59.13 -19.56
N SER A 402 2.52 -58.14 -19.50
CA SER A 402 1.99 -57.05 -20.35
C SER A 402 1.31 -56.07 -19.33
N THR A 403 0.99 -54.78 -19.53
CA THR A 403 0.29 -54.12 -20.62
C THR A 403 0.29 -52.60 -20.38
N SER A 404 0.83 -51.80 -21.30
CA SER A 404 0.44 -50.40 -21.58
C SER A 404 1.29 -49.89 -22.75
N GLY A 405 0.67 -49.23 -23.73
CA GLY A 405 1.35 -48.87 -24.98
C GLY A 405 2.36 -47.74 -24.78
N ASP A 406 3.63 -48.01 -25.05
CA ASP A 406 4.68 -46.99 -25.11
C ASP A 406 4.88 -46.50 -26.55
N VAL A 407 4.89 -45.18 -26.72
CA VAL A 407 5.19 -44.50 -27.99
C VAL A 407 6.53 -43.80 -27.83
N THR A 408 7.60 -44.53 -28.14
CA THR A 408 8.97 -44.01 -28.17
C THR A 408 9.52 -44.05 -29.60
N GLY A 409 10.10 -42.94 -30.09
CA GLY A 409 10.55 -42.91 -31.48
C GLY A 409 11.12 -41.62 -32.10
N ARG A 410 11.25 -40.49 -31.38
CA ARG A 410 11.99 -39.31 -31.90
C ARG A 410 12.80 -38.61 -30.80
N SER A 411 14.13 -38.84 -30.85
CA SER A 411 15.24 -38.02 -30.33
C SER A 411 15.12 -37.40 -28.92
N ALA A 412 15.70 -38.06 -27.91
CA ALA A 412 16.05 -37.43 -26.64
C ALA A 412 17.37 -36.62 -26.78
N PHE A 413 17.43 -35.43 -26.18
CA PHE A 413 18.58 -34.53 -26.26
C PHE A 413 19.78 -35.02 -25.41
N PHE A 414 21.01 -34.69 -25.83
CA PHE A 414 22.20 -34.98 -25.04
C PHE A 414 22.27 -34.08 -23.79
N TRP A 415 22.49 -34.69 -22.63
CA TRP A 415 22.51 -34.03 -21.33
C TRP A 415 23.90 -34.12 -20.69
N PRO A 416 24.54 -33.00 -20.31
CA PRO A 416 25.82 -33.05 -19.61
C PRO A 416 25.65 -33.63 -18.20
N GLU A 417 26.26 -34.79 -17.93
CA GLU A 417 26.25 -35.40 -16.58
C GLU A 417 27.22 -34.71 -15.59
N ILE A 418 28.00 -33.74 -16.11
CA ILE A 418 29.11 -33.04 -15.43
C ILE A 418 28.63 -32.21 -14.22
N GLY A 419 27.39 -31.72 -14.26
CA GLY A 419 26.82 -30.85 -13.21
C GLY A 419 26.07 -31.57 -12.10
N ARG A 420 26.03 -32.90 -12.10
CA ARG A 420 25.36 -33.70 -11.06
C ARG A 420 26.06 -33.57 -9.71
N GLY A 421 25.27 -33.75 -8.65
CA GLY A 421 25.75 -33.75 -7.27
C GLY A 421 26.51 -35.02 -6.89
N GLU A 422 27.12 -34.97 -5.71
CA GLU A 422 27.80 -36.11 -5.07
C GLU A 422 26.83 -37.28 -4.86
N THR A 423 25.58 -36.98 -4.54
CA THR A 423 24.51 -37.96 -4.34
C THR A 423 23.40 -37.75 -5.36
N ILE A 424 23.09 -38.80 -6.13
CA ILE A 424 21.97 -38.81 -7.09
C ILE A 424 20.82 -39.59 -6.47
N LEU A 425 19.68 -38.93 -6.27
CA LEU A 425 18.46 -39.55 -5.71
C LEU A 425 17.38 -39.74 -6.78
N SER A 426 16.47 -40.69 -6.55
CA SER A 426 15.20 -40.72 -7.28
C SER A 426 14.30 -39.55 -6.86
N GLU A 427 13.27 -39.25 -7.65
CA GLU A 427 12.34 -38.15 -7.32
C GLU A 427 11.58 -38.40 -5.99
N THR A 428 11.25 -39.66 -5.68
CA THR A 428 10.61 -40.02 -4.41
C THR A 428 11.57 -39.87 -3.23
N ASP A 429 12.82 -40.27 -3.41
CA ASP A 429 13.87 -40.20 -2.39
C ASP A 429 14.27 -38.75 -2.09
N TYR A 430 14.33 -37.92 -3.12
CA TYR A 430 14.55 -36.49 -3.01
C TYR A 430 13.43 -35.78 -2.24
N LYS A 431 12.17 -36.16 -2.46
CA LYS A 431 11.04 -35.65 -1.66
C LYS A 431 11.17 -36.06 -0.19
N VAL A 432 11.44 -37.34 0.10
CA VAL A 432 11.67 -37.82 1.47
C VAL A 432 12.84 -37.09 2.15
N ALA A 433 13.90 -36.75 1.42
CA ALA A 433 15.02 -35.96 1.95
C ALA A 433 14.62 -34.51 2.28
N ASN A 434 13.78 -33.88 1.46
CA ASN A 434 13.27 -32.52 1.71
C ASN A 434 12.22 -32.51 2.83
N ASP A 435 11.28 -33.45 2.85
CA ASP A 435 10.25 -33.56 3.89
C ASP A 435 10.89 -33.69 5.28
N ILE A 436 11.89 -34.56 5.42
CA ILE A 436 12.60 -34.75 6.70
C ILE A 436 13.37 -33.51 7.14
N LEU A 437 13.87 -32.67 6.22
CA LEU A 437 14.46 -31.37 6.57
C LEU A 437 13.40 -30.39 7.12
N LEU A 438 12.21 -30.40 6.52
CA LEU A 438 11.06 -29.58 6.92
C LEU A 438 10.37 -30.08 8.20
N GLU A 439 10.70 -31.28 8.67
CA GLU A 439 10.30 -31.82 9.98
C GLU A 439 11.30 -31.49 11.11
N GLN A 440 12.46 -30.88 10.82
CA GLN A 440 13.45 -30.51 11.86
C GLN A 440 13.31 -29.06 12.33
N ASP A 441 13.62 -28.82 13.61
CA ASP A 441 13.68 -27.49 14.21
C ASP A 441 15.11 -26.93 14.26
N PHE A 442 15.26 -25.64 13.92
CA PHE A 442 16.54 -24.92 13.86
C PHE A 442 16.56 -23.65 14.74
N GLU A 443 15.68 -23.56 15.75
CA GLU A 443 15.58 -22.44 16.71
C GLU A 443 16.85 -22.31 17.57
N THR A 444 17.29 -23.41 18.18
CA THR A 444 18.44 -23.45 19.08
C THR A 444 19.59 -24.25 18.47
N GLU A 445 20.83 -23.96 18.90
CA GLU A 445 22.04 -24.59 18.36
C GLU A 445 22.01 -26.12 18.48
N GLU A 446 21.54 -26.65 19.61
CA GLU A 446 21.44 -28.10 19.85
C GLU A 446 20.39 -28.78 18.94
N LEU A 447 19.23 -28.14 18.74
CA LEU A 447 18.20 -28.63 17.82
C LEU A 447 18.70 -28.57 16.37
N ALA A 448 19.34 -27.47 15.98
CA ALA A 448 19.92 -27.28 14.65
C ALA A 448 21.02 -28.32 14.33
N MET A 449 21.89 -28.65 15.29
CA MET A 449 22.87 -29.75 15.14
C MET A 449 22.19 -31.11 14.98
N ARG A 450 21.20 -31.41 15.84
CA ARG A 450 20.43 -32.66 15.77
C ARG A 450 19.71 -32.81 14.44
N GLY A 451 19.04 -31.75 13.97
CA GLY A 451 18.33 -31.72 12.70
C GLY A 451 19.26 -31.84 11.49
N THR A 452 20.40 -31.14 11.53
CA THR A 452 21.47 -31.26 10.52
C THR A 452 21.91 -32.73 10.39
N MET A 453 22.21 -33.38 11.52
CA MET A 453 22.65 -34.79 11.54
C MET A 453 21.55 -35.79 11.19
N ALA A 454 20.30 -35.54 11.58
CA ALA A 454 19.16 -36.36 11.18
C ALA A 454 18.99 -36.36 9.65
N TRP A 455 19.09 -35.19 9.02
CA TRP A 455 19.03 -35.04 7.57
C TRP A 455 20.21 -35.70 6.85
N ILE A 456 21.46 -35.44 7.29
CA ILE A 456 22.67 -36.05 6.69
C ILE A 456 22.58 -37.57 6.72
N ARG A 457 22.27 -38.17 7.88
CA ARG A 457 22.16 -39.63 8.03
C ARG A 457 20.99 -40.20 7.24
N LYS A 458 19.87 -39.46 7.09
CA LYS A 458 18.75 -39.90 6.27
C LYS A 458 19.11 -39.97 4.80
N VAL A 459 19.73 -38.93 4.24
CA VAL A 459 20.15 -38.93 2.83
C VAL A 459 21.15 -40.07 2.58
N ALA A 460 22.12 -40.24 3.49
CA ALA A 460 23.09 -41.34 3.41
C ALA A 460 22.39 -42.72 3.38
N SER A 461 21.39 -42.93 4.24
CA SER A 461 20.55 -44.14 4.29
C SER A 461 19.65 -44.35 3.07
N VAL A 462 19.38 -43.31 2.27
CA VAL A 462 18.52 -43.39 1.08
C VAL A 462 19.37 -43.49 -0.20
N SER A 463 20.63 -43.07 -0.16
CA SER A 463 21.60 -43.23 -1.25
C SER A 463 22.50 -44.47 -1.12
N ASP A 464 22.28 -45.32 -0.11
CA ASP A 464 23.12 -46.47 0.24
C ASP A 464 24.61 -46.12 0.49
N VAL A 465 24.88 -44.93 1.04
CA VAL A 465 26.24 -44.46 1.39
C VAL A 465 26.38 -44.32 2.91
N LEU A 466 27.51 -44.74 3.50
CA LEU A 466 27.72 -44.64 4.95
C LEU A 466 27.91 -43.19 5.44
N TRP A 467 28.61 -42.37 4.65
CA TRP A 467 28.85 -40.95 4.94
C TRP A 467 29.15 -40.18 3.64
N TRP A 468 28.71 -38.93 3.56
CA TRP A 468 28.78 -38.10 2.36
C TRP A 468 28.97 -36.61 2.72
N GLY A 469 29.53 -35.84 1.80
CA GLY A 469 29.85 -34.42 1.92
C GLY A 469 31.35 -34.13 1.82
N ILE A 470 31.69 -33.10 1.04
CA ILE A 470 33.08 -32.72 0.74
C ILE A 470 33.54 -31.57 1.67
N LYS A 471 34.64 -31.78 2.40
CA LYS A 471 35.28 -30.75 3.26
C LYS A 471 36.11 -29.79 2.39
N VAL A 472 35.66 -28.55 2.25
CA VAL A 472 36.29 -27.50 1.43
C VAL A 472 36.98 -26.46 2.33
N THR A 473 38.24 -26.16 2.03
CA THR A 473 39.01 -25.11 2.72
C THR A 473 39.29 -23.95 1.75
N GLY A 474 38.95 -22.73 2.16
CA GLY A 474 39.17 -21.53 1.35
C GLY A 474 40.65 -21.26 1.06
N LYS A 475 40.93 -20.82 -0.17
CA LYS A 475 42.25 -20.51 -0.72
C LYS A 475 42.44 -19.01 -0.98
N LYS A 476 41.36 -18.20 -1.00
CA LYS A 476 41.39 -16.80 -1.42
C LYS A 476 42.18 -15.92 -0.46
N LYS A 477 43.35 -15.43 -0.90
CA LYS A 477 44.10 -14.38 -0.20
C LYS A 477 43.37 -13.04 -0.36
N LEU A 478 43.16 -12.34 0.75
CA LEU A 478 42.70 -10.96 0.72
C LEU A 478 43.85 -10.06 0.25
N ILE A 479 43.63 -9.34 -0.85
CA ILE A 479 44.59 -8.36 -1.37
C ILE A 479 44.21 -7.00 -0.77
N GLU A 480 45.14 -6.37 -0.04
CA GLU A 480 45.01 -4.98 0.38
C GLU A 480 45.08 -4.06 -0.86
N PRO A 481 44.13 -3.13 -1.06
CA PRO A 481 44.15 -2.23 -2.21
C PRO A 481 45.17 -1.09 -2.02
N THR A 482 46.43 -1.35 -2.36
CA THR A 482 47.45 -0.32 -2.51
C THR A 482 47.31 0.38 -3.85
N GLN A 483 46.60 1.50 -3.92
CA GLN A 483 46.66 2.43 -5.07
C GLN A 483 46.50 3.91 -4.68
N PRO A 484 47.04 4.85 -5.49
CA PRO A 484 47.44 6.17 -5.03
C PRO A 484 46.34 7.24 -5.04
N SER A 485 46.63 8.33 -4.35
CA SER A 485 45.75 9.51 -4.25
C SER A 485 45.54 10.22 -5.59
N VAL A 486 44.29 10.27 -6.05
CA VAL A 486 43.78 11.33 -6.92
C VAL A 486 42.76 12.14 -6.13
N GLN A 487 43.01 13.44 -5.99
CA GLN A 487 42.11 14.34 -5.27
C GLN A 487 40.92 14.71 -6.16
N THR A 488 39.70 14.50 -5.66
CA THR A 488 38.51 15.24 -6.12
C THR A 488 37.75 15.74 -4.89
N GLN A 489 37.55 17.05 -4.82
CA GLN A 489 37.14 17.76 -3.61
C GLN A 489 35.65 17.53 -3.30
N THR A 490 35.35 17.14 -2.06
CA THR A 490 33.97 17.11 -1.55
C THR A 490 33.70 18.45 -0.87
N ILE A 491 32.88 19.31 -1.48
CA ILE A 491 32.36 20.51 -0.82
C ILE A 491 31.09 20.12 -0.05
N THR A 492 31.20 20.09 1.28
CA THR A 492 30.07 20.05 2.20
C THR A 492 29.52 21.46 2.42
N PRO A 493 28.23 21.59 2.77
CA PRO A 493 27.91 22.51 3.86
C PRO A 493 26.90 21.96 4.89
N GLY A 494 27.09 22.36 6.15
CA GLY A 494 25.97 22.64 7.06
C GLY A 494 25.45 21.51 7.95
N LEU A 495 26.15 21.26 9.06
CA LEU A 495 25.70 20.40 10.16
C LEU A 495 24.72 21.15 11.10
N ILE A 496 23.68 20.49 11.62
CA ILE A 496 23.30 20.61 13.04
C ILE A 496 23.04 19.21 13.62
N VAL A 497 24.04 18.67 14.31
CA VAL A 497 23.91 17.50 15.19
C VAL A 497 23.89 18.00 16.64
N ARG A 498 22.85 17.64 17.41
CA ARG A 498 22.93 17.74 18.88
C ARG A 498 23.58 16.48 19.46
N LYS A 499 24.79 16.70 19.99
CA LYS A 499 25.67 15.74 20.67
C LYS A 499 25.00 15.19 21.94
N ARG A 500 24.99 13.86 22.13
CA ARG A 500 24.72 13.24 23.44
C ARG A 500 25.98 12.50 23.91
N LYS A 501 26.38 12.72 25.16
CA LYS A 501 27.62 12.23 25.76
C LYS A 501 27.49 10.75 26.12
N LYS A 502 28.58 10.00 25.97
CA LYS A 502 28.78 8.64 26.50
C LYS A 502 29.68 8.77 27.73
N ASP A 503 29.26 8.22 28.87
CA ASP A 503 30.12 7.92 30.02
C ASP A 503 29.98 6.42 30.35
N ALA A 504 30.93 5.87 31.09
CA ALA A 504 31.40 4.48 30.94
C ALA A 504 30.81 3.47 31.94
N GLN A 505 31.15 2.19 31.70
CA GLN A 505 30.91 1.05 32.58
C GLN A 505 31.77 1.14 33.86
N GLU A 506 31.25 0.57 34.94
CA GLU A 506 32.09 -0.16 35.92
C GLU A 506 31.50 -1.55 36.12
N ALA A 507 32.39 -2.55 36.16
CA ALA A 507 32.06 -3.95 36.40
C ALA A 507 33.25 -4.62 37.08
N THR A 508 33.03 -5.21 38.24
CA THR A 508 33.93 -6.17 38.91
C THR A 508 33.11 -6.92 39.97
N SER A 509 32.91 -8.23 39.78
CA SER A 509 33.54 -9.32 40.56
C SER A 509 32.87 -9.57 41.93
N THR A 510 32.87 -10.76 42.53
CA THR A 510 33.86 -11.84 42.45
C THR A 510 33.25 -13.21 42.81
N THR A 511 33.63 -14.24 42.05
CA THR A 511 33.93 -15.65 42.39
C THR A 511 33.55 -16.22 43.78
N THR A 512 32.87 -17.39 43.77
CA THR A 512 32.77 -18.52 44.75
C THR A 512 33.27 -18.33 46.21
N THR A 513 32.68 -18.95 47.25
CA THR A 513 32.24 -20.37 47.35
C THR A 513 31.42 -20.62 48.64
N THR A 514 30.71 -21.77 48.73
CA THR A 514 30.28 -22.50 49.97
C THR A 514 29.43 -21.74 51.02
N SER A 515 28.35 -22.24 51.63
CA SER A 515 27.66 -23.54 51.70
C SER A 515 26.62 -23.44 52.86
N VAL A 516 25.63 -24.35 52.88
CA VAL A 516 24.73 -24.67 54.02
C VAL A 516 23.75 -23.56 54.46
N GLY A 517 22.45 -23.80 54.23
CA GLY A 517 21.37 -22.91 54.64
C GLY A 517 20.88 -23.07 56.08
N ALA A 518 19.94 -22.20 56.46
CA ALA A 518 18.87 -22.48 57.42
C ALA A 518 17.75 -21.43 57.32
N GLU A 519 16.51 -21.93 57.20
CA GLU A 519 15.26 -21.48 57.84
C GLU A 519 15.03 -20.03 58.36
N ARG A 520 13.88 -19.47 57.92
CA ARG A 520 12.69 -19.01 58.72
C ARG A 520 12.40 -17.51 59.02
N VAL A 521 11.10 -17.20 58.86
CA VAL A 521 10.19 -16.38 59.73
C VAL A 521 10.44 -14.85 59.71
N ASP A 522 9.65 -14.05 58.99
CA ASP A 522 8.26 -13.55 59.26
C ASP A 522 8.23 -12.20 60.01
N ALA A 523 7.56 -11.23 59.38
CA ALA A 523 6.56 -10.28 59.95
C ALA A 523 7.00 -9.32 61.12
N ASP A 524 6.26 -8.29 61.55
CA ASP A 524 5.08 -7.57 61.01
C ASP A 524 5.04 -6.13 61.60
N LYS A 525 4.61 -5.12 60.82
CA LYS A 525 3.80 -3.96 61.29
C LYS A 525 4.37 -3.04 62.45
N PRO A 526 3.62 -2.06 63.06
CA PRO A 526 3.86 -0.63 62.74
C PRO A 526 3.84 0.34 63.96
N LEU A 527 3.65 1.65 63.69
CA LEU A 527 3.16 2.76 64.56
C LEU A 527 4.17 3.74 65.21
N LEU A 528 4.12 4.99 64.70
CA LEU A 528 3.91 6.27 65.42
C LEU A 528 4.25 6.40 66.92
N GLU A 529 5.04 7.41 67.30
CA GLU A 529 4.52 8.70 67.84
C GLU A 529 5.59 9.82 68.03
N THR A 530 5.11 11.07 67.90
CA THR A 530 5.58 12.42 68.36
C THR A 530 7.00 12.62 68.96
N SER A 531 7.76 13.69 68.68
CA SER A 531 7.41 15.13 68.50
C SER A 531 8.54 15.91 67.77
N ASN A 532 8.61 17.25 67.58
CA ASN A 532 7.78 18.40 68.01
C ASN A 532 7.86 19.65 67.07
N GLU A 533 7.15 20.72 67.50
CA GLU A 533 7.17 22.19 67.22
C GLU A 533 8.36 22.87 66.48
N THR A 534 8.23 24.01 65.75
CA THR A 534 7.10 24.94 65.42
C THR A 534 7.39 25.83 64.18
N GLY A 535 6.35 26.32 63.48
CA GLY A 535 6.29 27.67 62.85
C GLY A 535 6.96 27.92 61.48
N VAL A 536 6.42 28.65 60.47
CA VAL A 536 5.08 28.89 59.88
C VAL A 536 5.21 30.00 58.81
N ASN A 537 4.82 29.68 57.56
CA ASN A 537 4.24 30.53 56.48
C ASN A 537 4.95 31.73 55.77
N VAL A 538 4.46 31.89 54.52
CA VAL A 538 4.22 33.10 53.69
C VAL A 538 5.09 33.29 52.42
N LEU A 539 4.37 33.62 51.33
CA LEU A 539 4.79 33.86 49.95
C LEU A 539 5.42 35.25 49.73
N ASN A 540 6.36 35.35 48.78
CA ASN A 540 6.56 36.44 47.78
C ASN A 540 7.87 36.12 46.99
N ALA A 541 7.98 36.16 45.66
CA ALA A 541 7.77 37.27 44.73
C ALA A 541 8.68 38.49 44.98
N SER A 542 9.78 38.66 44.21
CA SER A 542 10.29 39.96 43.70
C SER A 542 11.69 39.92 43.05
N PHE A 543 11.82 40.67 41.95
CA PHE A 543 12.93 41.53 41.52
C PHE A 543 14.42 41.19 41.72
N ALA A 544 15.13 41.23 40.58
CA ALA A 544 16.38 41.96 40.30
C ALA A 544 17.62 41.84 41.23
N GLY A 545 18.71 41.37 40.62
CA GLY A 545 19.98 42.12 40.59
C GLY A 545 20.87 42.11 41.84
N LYS A 546 21.82 41.18 41.87
CA LYS A 546 23.18 41.32 42.45
C LYS A 546 24.02 40.13 41.94
N GLY A 547 25.30 40.24 41.61
CA GLY A 547 26.26 41.27 41.97
C GLY A 547 26.94 40.93 43.29
N ARG A 548 28.05 40.19 43.25
CA ARG A 548 28.99 40.11 44.37
C ARG A 548 30.43 39.91 43.91
N THR A 549 31.25 40.88 44.28
CA THR A 549 32.71 40.92 44.27
C THR A 549 33.29 40.18 45.48
N GLU A 550 34.52 39.68 45.34
CA GLU A 550 35.70 39.88 46.24
C GLU A 550 36.88 39.11 45.61
N ALA A 551 37.95 39.80 45.18
CA ALA A 551 39.21 40.04 45.92
C ALA A 551 40.23 38.89 45.73
N SER A 552 41.54 39.09 45.56
CA SER A 552 42.41 40.29 45.46
C SER A 552 43.83 39.88 45.04
N GLU A 553 44.58 40.68 44.26
CA GLU A 553 46.01 40.99 44.54
C GLU A 553 46.63 42.06 43.63
N ILE A 554 47.67 42.70 44.16
CA ILE A 554 48.35 43.97 43.80
C ILE A 554 49.50 43.64 42.79
N THR A 555 49.84 44.41 41.73
CA THR A 555 50.81 45.55 41.78
C THR A 555 51.00 46.38 40.47
N SER A 556 51.36 47.66 40.68
CA SER A 556 52.27 48.56 39.92
C SER A 556 51.85 49.38 38.66
N SER A 557 52.05 50.72 38.82
CA SER A 557 52.41 51.80 37.85
C SER A 557 51.48 52.11 36.64
N ALA A 558 50.86 53.29 36.49
CA ALA A 558 51.38 54.69 36.38
C ALA A 558 51.96 55.00 34.96
N GLU A 559 51.81 56.17 34.31
CA GLU A 559 51.45 57.53 34.78
C GLU A 559 51.05 58.50 33.62
N SER A 560 50.17 59.50 33.85
CA SER A 560 49.95 60.77 33.08
C SER A 560 49.57 60.69 31.57
N GLU A 561 49.05 61.72 30.87
CA GLU A 561 48.93 63.17 31.10
C GLU A 561 47.70 63.79 30.37
N THR A 562 47.39 65.08 30.57
CA THR A 562 46.17 65.79 30.07
C THR A 562 46.51 67.11 29.30
N PRO A 563 45.57 68.05 29.02
CA PRO A 563 44.69 68.22 27.85
C PRO A 563 45.03 69.49 27.01
N LYS A 564 44.14 70.00 26.11
CA LYS A 564 43.73 71.45 25.95
C LYS A 564 43.02 71.90 24.63
N ILE A 565 41.93 72.68 24.80
CA ILE A 565 41.58 74.02 24.19
C ILE A 565 41.26 74.19 22.66
N ILE A 566 39.96 74.23 22.29
CA ILE A 566 39.07 75.38 21.84
C ILE A 566 39.71 76.63 21.13
N PRO A 567 39.05 77.47 20.27
CA PRO A 567 38.01 77.36 19.21
C PRO A 567 38.41 78.02 17.84
N GLY A 568 37.51 78.14 16.85
CA GLY A 568 37.48 79.35 15.99
C GLY A 568 36.86 79.35 14.58
N PHE A 569 35.68 79.98 14.44
CA PHE A 569 35.18 80.83 13.32
C PHE A 569 34.93 80.34 11.85
N LEU A 570 33.83 80.90 11.32
CA LEU A 570 33.23 80.92 9.95
C LEU A 570 33.94 81.94 9.00
N PRO A 571 33.50 82.23 7.74
CA PRO A 571 32.49 81.62 6.83
C PRO A 571 32.95 81.45 5.33
N SER A 572 31.98 81.12 4.45
CA SER A 572 31.87 81.42 2.99
C SER A 572 32.41 80.38 1.96
N GLY A 573 31.58 80.09 0.93
CA GLY A 573 31.88 79.23 -0.22
C GLY A 573 32.05 80.05 -1.51
N PRO A 574 31.64 79.59 -2.72
CA PRO A 574 31.21 78.24 -3.15
C PRO A 574 32.08 77.66 -4.30
N ARG A 575 31.93 76.35 -4.63
CA ARG A 575 32.09 75.71 -5.98
C ARG A 575 32.21 74.18 -5.86
N ASP A 576 31.40 73.46 -6.66
CA ASP A 576 31.63 72.05 -7.05
C ASP A 576 32.75 71.98 -8.14
N PRO A 577 33.25 70.80 -8.59
CA PRO A 577 32.82 69.41 -8.30
C PRO A 577 33.95 68.37 -8.04
N LEU A 578 33.53 67.09 -7.91
CA LEU A 578 34.24 65.80 -8.11
C LEU A 578 34.99 65.12 -6.92
N LEU A 579 34.56 63.87 -6.66
CA LEU A 579 35.36 62.67 -6.27
C LEU A 579 36.11 62.73 -4.91
N THR A 580 35.96 61.82 -3.92
CA THR A 580 35.54 60.40 -3.90
C THR A 580 35.08 59.94 -2.48
N ASN A 581 34.56 58.70 -2.41
CA ASN A 581 34.52 57.79 -1.25
C ASN A 581 33.65 58.15 -0.03
N GLY A 582 32.67 57.30 0.27
CA GLY A 582 31.90 57.31 1.52
C GLY A 582 32.22 56.11 2.42
N THR A 583 31.61 56.09 3.61
CA THR A 583 31.61 54.92 4.53
C THR A 583 30.25 54.75 5.21
N ALA A 584 29.60 53.64 4.85
CA ALA A 584 28.54 52.88 5.50
C ALA A 584 27.77 53.47 6.72
N SER A 585 26.44 53.58 6.56
CA SER A 585 25.45 53.36 7.62
C SER A 585 24.71 52.02 7.38
N ASN A 586 24.37 51.30 8.46
CA ASN A 586 23.88 49.91 8.41
C ASN A 586 22.49 49.76 7.74
N PRO A 587 22.30 48.86 6.75
CA PRO A 587 21.02 48.65 6.08
C PRO A 587 20.27 47.40 6.58
N LEU A 588 19.66 47.47 7.78
CA LEU A 588 18.86 46.36 8.34
C LEU A 588 17.52 46.79 8.99
N SER A 589 16.89 47.85 8.48
CA SER A 589 15.46 48.14 8.70
C SER A 589 14.99 49.25 7.75
N SER A 590 14.12 48.94 6.77
CA SER A 590 13.22 49.87 6.02
C SER A 590 12.78 49.37 4.62
N SER A 591 12.76 48.06 4.33
CA SER A 591 12.16 47.58 3.08
C SER A 591 10.62 47.67 3.13
N VAL A 592 10.06 48.58 2.32
CA VAL A 592 8.64 48.62 1.98
C VAL A 592 8.28 47.33 1.24
N VAL A 593 7.14 46.70 1.56
CA VAL A 593 6.75 45.38 1.03
C VAL A 593 6.63 45.41 -0.50
N PHE A 594 6.31 46.57 -1.08
CA PHE A 594 6.32 46.81 -2.54
C PHE A 594 7.15 48.05 -2.88
N GLN A 595 8.43 47.87 -3.21
CA GLN A 595 9.27 48.97 -3.67
C GLN A 595 8.86 49.38 -5.10
N ARG A 596 8.53 50.66 -5.25
CA ARG A 596 8.10 51.30 -6.50
C ARG A 596 9.19 51.15 -7.58
N ALA A 597 8.94 50.33 -8.60
CA ALA A 597 9.84 50.14 -9.73
C ALA A 597 9.80 51.34 -10.70
N THR A 598 10.14 52.54 -10.22
CA THR A 598 10.11 53.79 -10.99
C THR A 598 11.27 54.73 -10.64
N THR A 599 12.51 54.31 -10.89
CA THR A 599 13.64 55.21 -11.25
C THR A 599 14.84 54.39 -11.71
N GLY A 600 15.19 54.47 -13.00
CA GLY A 600 16.50 54.05 -13.51
C GLY A 600 16.49 53.06 -14.68
N SER A 601 17.25 53.41 -15.73
CA SER A 601 17.58 52.61 -16.93
C SER A 601 16.48 52.40 -17.98
N SER A 602 16.70 53.03 -19.13
CA SER A 602 15.99 52.82 -20.39
C SER A 602 16.15 51.39 -20.95
N THR A 603 15.29 51.04 -21.91
CA THR A 603 15.40 49.88 -22.83
C THR A 603 15.24 48.48 -22.21
N THR A 604 13.99 48.05 -22.06
CA THR A 604 13.51 46.70 -22.46
C THR A 604 11.97 46.69 -22.46
N ILE A 605 11.36 45.81 -23.26
CA ILE A 605 9.90 45.71 -23.39
C ILE A 605 9.34 45.10 -22.09
N GLY A 606 8.79 45.94 -21.21
CA GLY A 606 8.19 45.53 -19.94
C GLY A 606 6.69 45.81 -19.93
N PHE A 607 5.89 44.81 -19.57
CA PHE A 607 4.46 44.97 -19.33
C PHE A 607 4.23 45.78 -18.04
N ASP A 608 3.21 46.66 -18.02
CA ASP A 608 2.86 47.45 -16.83
C ASP A 608 2.39 46.54 -15.68
N VAL A 609 3.22 46.40 -14.64
CA VAL A 609 2.93 45.59 -13.44
C VAL A 609 2.12 46.31 -12.33
N PRO A 610 2.21 47.64 -12.10
CA PRO A 610 1.61 48.26 -10.90
C PRO A 610 0.10 48.06 -10.73
N TRP A 611 -0.69 48.19 -11.81
CA TRP A 611 -2.15 48.06 -11.75
C TRP A 611 -2.60 46.63 -11.41
N LEU A 612 -1.82 45.61 -11.78
CA LEU A 612 -2.10 44.22 -11.43
C LEU A 612 -1.99 43.99 -9.93
N ILE A 613 -0.97 44.56 -9.28
CA ILE A 613 -0.78 44.43 -7.82
C ILE A 613 -1.95 45.07 -7.06
N GLU A 614 -2.39 46.25 -7.49
CA GLU A 614 -3.56 46.92 -6.89
C GLU A 614 -4.85 46.10 -7.10
N ALA A 615 -5.08 45.58 -8.31
CA ALA A 615 -6.22 44.70 -8.60
C ALA A 615 -6.22 43.42 -7.75
N PHE A 616 -5.06 42.76 -7.61
CA PHE A 616 -4.91 41.62 -6.71
C PHE A 616 -5.13 41.98 -5.24
N GLY A 617 -4.72 43.17 -4.80
CA GLY A 617 -4.95 43.65 -3.43
C GLY A 617 -6.44 43.81 -3.13
N TRP A 618 -7.20 44.42 -4.06
CA TRP A 618 -8.66 44.56 -3.98
C TRP A 618 -9.39 43.22 -3.96
N VAL A 619 -9.01 42.29 -4.83
CA VAL A 619 -9.58 40.92 -4.85
C VAL A 619 -9.26 40.19 -3.55
N SER A 620 -8.04 40.32 -3.03
CA SER A 620 -7.60 39.65 -1.80
C SER A 620 -8.35 40.14 -0.56
N ILE A 621 -8.51 41.46 -0.39
CA ILE A 621 -9.26 42.01 0.76
C ILE A 621 -10.77 41.72 0.63
N GLY A 622 -11.33 41.82 -0.57
CA GLY A 622 -12.74 41.48 -0.83
C GLY A 622 -13.05 40.01 -0.53
N TRP A 623 -12.16 39.10 -0.93
CA TRP A 623 -12.27 37.68 -0.62
C TRP A 623 -12.12 37.39 0.88
N TYR A 624 -11.12 37.99 1.55
CA TYR A 624 -10.95 37.85 3.00
C TYR A 624 -12.20 38.28 3.77
N LEU A 625 -12.76 39.46 3.45
CA LEU A 625 -13.99 39.96 4.09
C LEU A 625 -15.19 39.04 3.82
N LEU A 626 -15.34 38.51 2.60
CA LEU A 626 -16.39 37.55 2.28
C LEU A 626 -16.29 36.29 3.15
N VAL A 627 -15.08 35.69 3.24
CA VAL A 627 -14.85 34.48 4.05
C VAL A 627 -15.09 34.76 5.54
N VAL A 628 -14.64 35.91 6.07
CA VAL A 628 -14.90 36.32 7.46
C VAL A 628 -16.40 36.45 7.73
N VAL A 629 -17.18 37.06 6.83
CA VAL A 629 -18.64 37.17 6.96
C VAL A 629 -19.33 35.80 6.96
N VAL A 630 -18.92 34.88 6.07
CA VAL A 630 -19.45 33.50 6.04
C VAL A 630 -19.11 32.74 7.32
N CYS A 631 -17.86 32.82 7.79
CA CYS A 631 -17.42 32.25 9.07
C CYS A 631 -18.22 32.80 10.26
N ALA A 632 -18.42 34.12 10.33
CA ALA A 632 -19.17 34.78 11.38
C ALA A 632 -20.64 34.38 11.37
N LEU A 633 -21.27 34.32 10.19
CA LEU A 633 -22.66 33.87 10.05
C LEU A 633 -22.82 32.42 10.51
N GLY A 634 -21.92 31.51 10.09
CA GLY A 634 -21.92 30.12 10.53
C GLY A 634 -21.77 29.98 12.04
N TYR A 635 -20.79 30.67 12.62
CA TYR A 635 -20.56 30.72 14.07
C TYR A 635 -21.80 31.21 14.83
N LEU A 636 -22.34 32.38 14.46
CA LEU A 636 -23.51 32.97 15.13
C LEU A 636 -24.76 32.07 15.02
N GLN A 637 -24.97 31.39 13.89
CA GLN A 637 -26.08 30.45 13.73
C GLN A 637 -25.91 29.19 14.57
N ILE A 638 -24.69 28.65 14.70
CA ILE A 638 -24.44 27.53 15.62
C ILE A 638 -24.72 27.96 17.06
N TRP A 639 -24.20 29.11 17.50
CA TRP A 639 -24.48 29.63 18.84
C TRP A 639 -25.96 29.93 19.09
N ARG A 640 -26.73 30.33 18.09
CA ARG A 640 -28.18 30.56 18.22
C ARG A 640 -28.98 29.26 18.26
N LEU A 641 -28.69 28.33 17.35
CA LEU A 641 -29.56 27.17 17.07
C LEU A 641 -29.15 25.91 17.82
N TYR A 642 -27.88 25.81 18.27
CA TYR A 642 -27.36 24.69 19.05
C TYR A 642 -27.08 25.07 20.52
N SER A 643 -27.85 26.02 21.06
CA SER A 643 -27.76 26.41 22.49
C SER A 643 -28.76 25.75 23.41
N ASN A 644 -29.91 25.32 22.89
CA ASN A 644 -30.98 24.72 23.67
C ASN A 644 -31.39 23.38 23.03
N ALA A 645 -31.91 22.44 23.83
CA ALA A 645 -32.51 21.24 23.30
C ALA A 645 -33.61 21.57 22.26
N PRO A 646 -33.64 20.88 21.11
CA PRO A 646 -34.66 21.12 20.09
C PRO A 646 -36.06 20.75 20.60
N PRO A 647 -37.13 21.39 20.09
CA PRO A 647 -38.50 21.06 20.49
C PRO A 647 -38.86 19.61 20.13
N LYS A 648 -39.71 18.97 20.93
CA LYS A 648 -40.22 17.63 20.61
C LYS A 648 -41.02 17.64 19.31
N SER A 649 -40.86 16.58 18.53
CA SER A 649 -41.56 16.40 17.25
C SER A 649 -43.09 16.36 17.40
N GLN A 650 -43.78 16.79 16.34
CA GLN A 650 -45.23 16.64 16.18
C GLN A 650 -45.59 15.29 15.53
N SER A 651 -44.90 14.90 14.45
CA SER A 651 -45.16 13.63 13.77
C SER A 651 -44.94 12.42 14.68
N SER A 652 -44.00 12.47 15.64
CA SER A 652 -43.81 11.40 16.63
C SER A 652 -45.02 11.10 17.51
N ARG A 653 -45.98 12.04 17.60
CA ARG A 653 -47.22 11.92 18.38
C ARG A 653 -48.47 11.72 17.53
N SER A 654 -48.34 11.78 16.21
CA SER A 654 -49.48 11.69 15.28
C SER A 654 -49.78 10.24 14.92
N SER A 655 -51.06 9.86 14.89
CA SER A 655 -51.52 8.61 14.25
C SER A 655 -51.21 8.58 12.76
N ASP A 656 -51.22 9.76 12.14
CA ASP A 656 -51.11 9.96 10.69
C ASP A 656 -49.65 10.16 10.26
N ALA A 657 -48.70 9.75 11.13
CA ALA A 657 -47.28 9.80 10.85
C ALA A 657 -46.95 8.96 9.58
N PRO A 658 -46.20 9.52 8.62
CA PRO A 658 -45.79 8.79 7.43
C PRO A 658 -44.84 7.64 7.79
N HIS A 659 -44.87 6.57 7.00
CA HIS A 659 -43.94 5.45 7.20
C HIS A 659 -42.52 5.85 6.75
N VAL A 660 -41.53 5.59 7.60
CA VAL A 660 -40.11 5.84 7.37
C VAL A 660 -39.39 4.49 7.24
N THR A 661 -38.71 4.28 6.11
CA THR A 661 -37.72 3.20 5.98
C THR A 661 -36.32 3.78 6.15
N THR A 662 -35.66 3.37 7.23
CA THR A 662 -34.25 3.64 7.51
C THR A 662 -33.39 2.62 6.79
N ILE A 663 -32.37 3.05 6.05
CA ILE A 663 -31.45 2.19 5.31
C ILE A 663 -30.02 2.45 5.78
N ARG A 664 -29.35 1.40 6.27
CA ARG A 664 -28.03 1.49 6.91
C ARG A 664 -27.00 0.59 6.22
N PRO A 665 -26.17 1.14 5.32
CA PRO A 665 -25.11 0.37 4.66
C PRO A 665 -23.93 0.13 5.61
N VAL A 666 -23.68 -1.13 5.95
CA VAL A 666 -22.58 -1.64 6.77
C VAL A 666 -21.45 -2.15 5.87
N LYS A 667 -20.21 -2.02 6.35
CA LYS A 667 -19.03 -2.75 5.88
C LYS A 667 -17.97 -2.70 6.98
N GLY A 668 -17.46 -3.84 7.43
CA GLY A 668 -16.45 -3.93 8.47
C GLY A 668 -16.89 -3.45 9.86
N ILE A 669 -16.06 -3.74 10.87
CA ILE A 669 -16.26 -3.24 12.24
C ILE A 669 -15.85 -1.78 12.32
N GLU A 670 -16.71 -0.98 12.96
CA GLU A 670 -16.53 0.46 13.23
C GLU A 670 -16.72 0.71 14.75
N PRO A 671 -16.18 1.81 15.32
CA PRO A 671 -16.30 2.11 16.75
C PRO A 671 -17.75 2.27 17.20
N TYR A 672 -18.14 1.62 18.31
CA TYR A 672 -19.52 1.64 18.84
C TYR A 672 -20.59 1.25 17.79
N LEU A 673 -20.32 0.24 16.95
CA LEU A 673 -21.21 -0.13 15.85
C LEU A 673 -22.59 -0.56 16.34
N TYR A 674 -22.68 -1.34 17.43
CA TYR A 674 -23.97 -1.76 18.00
C TYR A 674 -24.78 -0.53 18.44
N GLU A 675 -24.18 0.38 19.21
CA GLU A 675 -24.87 1.59 19.69
C GLU A 675 -25.27 2.54 18.55
N CYS A 676 -24.43 2.67 17.51
CA CYS A 676 -24.78 3.45 16.32
C CYS A 676 -26.00 2.87 15.60
N LEU A 677 -26.07 1.55 15.38
CA LEU A 677 -27.21 0.87 14.75
C LEU A 677 -28.47 0.91 15.63
N ALA A 678 -28.34 0.63 16.92
CA ALA A 678 -29.44 0.68 17.88
C ALA A 678 -30.06 2.07 18.00
N SER A 679 -29.30 3.15 17.78
CA SER A 679 -29.83 4.53 17.84
C SER A 679 -31.01 4.78 16.89
N THR A 680 -31.05 4.14 15.72
CA THR A 680 -32.18 4.24 14.79
C THR A 680 -33.39 3.40 15.18
N LEU A 681 -33.21 2.35 16.00
CA LEU A 681 -34.29 1.51 16.54
C LEU A 681 -34.90 2.11 17.82
N ARG A 682 -34.13 2.90 18.56
CA ARG A 682 -34.53 3.60 19.79
C ARG A 682 -35.16 4.99 19.55
N GLN A 683 -35.60 5.30 18.33
CA GLN A 683 -36.19 6.61 17.99
C GLN A 683 -37.58 6.82 18.62
N ASP A 684 -37.86 8.05 19.03
CA ASP A 684 -39.19 8.50 19.49
C ASP A 684 -40.09 8.69 18.24
N TYR A 685 -40.57 7.58 17.67
CA TYR A 685 -41.47 7.55 16.51
C TYR A 685 -42.40 6.32 16.59
N PRO A 686 -43.60 6.32 15.97
CA PRO A 686 -44.50 5.17 16.02
C PRO A 686 -43.83 3.91 15.44
N ARG A 687 -43.70 2.85 16.25
CA ARG A 687 -42.95 1.62 15.92
C ARG A 687 -43.47 0.92 14.66
N ASN A 688 -44.79 0.93 14.45
CA ASN A 688 -45.44 0.38 13.26
C ASN A 688 -45.25 1.23 11.99
N LYS A 689 -44.65 2.42 12.10
CA LYS A 689 -44.31 3.36 11.00
C LYS A 689 -42.80 3.48 10.78
N LEU A 690 -41.99 2.64 11.44
CA LEU A 690 -40.54 2.67 11.34
C LEU A 690 -40.01 1.28 10.97
N THR A 691 -39.40 1.18 9.79
CA THR A 691 -38.70 -0.03 9.32
C THR A 691 -37.20 0.28 9.25
N THR A 692 -36.34 -0.64 9.70
CA THR A 692 -34.89 -0.49 9.59
C THR A 692 -34.27 -1.63 8.79
N CYS A 693 -33.70 -1.28 7.65
CA CYS A 693 -32.99 -2.17 6.74
C CYS A 693 -31.48 -2.03 6.92
N ILE A 694 -30.85 -3.01 7.55
CA ILE A 694 -29.40 -3.10 7.71
C ILE A 694 -28.84 -3.84 6.50
N CYS A 695 -27.89 -3.25 5.78
CA CYS A 695 -27.42 -3.78 4.49
C CYS A 695 -25.93 -4.12 4.57
N VAL A 696 -25.55 -5.35 4.22
CA VAL A 696 -24.15 -5.83 4.22
C VAL A 696 -23.84 -6.52 2.90
N SER A 697 -22.60 -6.45 2.41
CA SER A 697 -22.28 -7.09 1.12
C SER A 697 -22.26 -8.63 1.20
N THR A 698 -21.70 -9.17 2.28
CA THR A 698 -21.49 -10.61 2.48
C THR A 698 -21.74 -11.00 3.94
N LYS A 699 -22.15 -12.26 4.17
CA LYS A 699 -22.22 -12.85 5.52
C LYS A 699 -20.85 -13.05 6.17
N ALA A 700 -19.77 -13.03 5.37
CA ALA A 700 -18.40 -13.11 5.86
C ALA A 700 -17.83 -11.77 6.38
N ASP A 701 -18.61 -10.68 6.38
CA ASP A 701 -18.17 -9.38 6.89
C ASP A 701 -18.05 -9.45 8.43
N PRO A 702 -16.93 -8.97 9.04
CA PRO A 702 -16.72 -9.09 10.48
C PRO A 702 -17.74 -8.31 11.32
N ALA A 703 -18.54 -7.41 10.73
CA ALA A 703 -19.68 -6.80 11.41
C ALA A 703 -20.89 -7.73 11.58
N PHE A 704 -21.02 -8.80 10.78
CA PHE A 704 -22.25 -9.59 10.68
C PHE A 704 -22.80 -10.11 12.03
N PRO A 705 -21.98 -10.64 12.97
CA PRO A 705 -22.47 -11.09 14.28
C PRO A 705 -23.06 -9.96 15.14
N ILE A 706 -22.58 -8.72 14.96
CA ILE A 706 -23.14 -7.53 15.63
C ILE A 706 -24.52 -7.20 15.03
N LEU A 707 -24.70 -7.40 13.72
CA LEU A 707 -25.98 -7.16 13.04
C LEU A 707 -27.03 -8.17 13.49
N GLU A 708 -26.66 -9.46 13.59
CA GLU A 708 -27.53 -10.52 14.11
C GLU A 708 -27.99 -10.20 15.53
N LYS A 709 -27.07 -9.79 16.41
CA LYS A 709 -27.40 -9.37 17.78
C LYS A 709 -28.35 -8.16 17.82
N VAL A 710 -28.14 -7.15 16.97
CA VAL A 710 -29.06 -5.99 16.87
C VAL A 710 -30.45 -6.42 16.38
N VAL A 711 -30.55 -7.46 15.54
CA VAL A 711 -31.85 -8.03 15.15
C VAL A 711 -32.46 -8.81 16.31
N GLU A 712 -31.70 -9.67 17.00
CA GLU A 712 -32.16 -10.43 18.17
C GLU A 712 -32.74 -9.51 19.25
N ASP A 713 -31.98 -8.50 19.69
CA ASP A 713 -32.34 -7.58 20.77
C ASP A 713 -33.60 -6.71 20.49
N PHE A 714 -33.98 -6.53 19.22
CA PHE A 714 -35.05 -5.59 18.81
C PHE A 714 -36.17 -6.18 17.94
N SER A 715 -36.04 -7.40 17.42
CA SER A 715 -37.01 -7.99 16.48
C SER A 715 -38.43 -8.15 17.05
N ASP A 716 -38.55 -8.43 18.35
CA ASP A 716 -39.84 -8.48 19.06
C ASP A 716 -40.58 -7.12 19.10
N GLN A 717 -39.86 -6.02 18.90
CA GLN A 717 -40.33 -4.66 19.18
C GLN A 717 -40.37 -3.75 17.93
N CYS A 718 -39.53 -4.03 16.93
CA CYS A 718 -39.29 -3.17 15.77
C CYS A 718 -39.14 -4.01 14.48
N ASP A 719 -39.62 -3.50 13.33
CA ASP A 719 -39.44 -4.14 12.02
C ASP A 719 -38.01 -3.88 11.50
N VAL A 720 -37.07 -4.71 11.98
CA VAL A 720 -35.65 -4.70 11.60
C VAL A 720 -35.32 -5.89 10.70
N ARG A 721 -34.54 -5.68 9.65
CA ARG A 721 -34.17 -6.71 8.65
C ARG A 721 -32.73 -6.54 8.19
N ILE A 722 -32.04 -7.66 7.99
CA ILE A 722 -30.73 -7.70 7.33
C ILE A 722 -30.93 -8.04 5.85
N TYR A 723 -30.26 -7.28 4.98
CA TYR A 723 -30.14 -7.54 3.55
C TYR A 723 -28.68 -7.83 3.22
N VAL A 724 -28.44 -8.93 2.49
CA VAL A 724 -27.11 -9.33 2.02
C VAL A 724 -27.04 -9.15 0.51
N GLU A 725 -26.03 -8.44 -0.01
CA GLU A 725 -25.85 -8.18 -1.45
C GLU A 725 -25.67 -9.48 -2.25
N GLU A 726 -24.85 -10.41 -1.76
CA GLU A 726 -24.62 -11.74 -2.36
C GLU A 726 -25.91 -12.59 -2.45
N GLU A 727 -26.93 -12.29 -1.65
CA GLU A 727 -28.22 -12.99 -1.62
C GLU A 727 -29.33 -12.24 -2.39
N ASP A 728 -29.00 -11.16 -3.10
CA ASP A 728 -29.94 -10.46 -4.00
C ASP A 728 -29.98 -11.17 -5.37
N PRO A 729 -31.08 -11.87 -5.73
CA PRO A 729 -31.15 -12.59 -7.01
C PRO A 729 -31.01 -11.68 -8.23
N LEU A 730 -31.29 -10.38 -8.06
CA LEU A 730 -31.14 -9.40 -9.13
C LEU A 730 -29.69 -8.95 -9.32
N LEU A 731 -28.76 -9.22 -8.40
CA LEU A 731 -27.35 -8.80 -8.50
C LEU A 731 -26.35 -9.95 -8.66
N GLN A 732 -26.84 -11.18 -8.83
CA GLN A 732 -26.05 -12.35 -9.21
C GLN A 732 -25.51 -12.23 -10.64
N GLU A 733 -24.42 -12.95 -10.96
CA GLU A 733 -23.70 -12.82 -12.23
C GLU A 733 -24.53 -13.16 -13.48
N GLU A 734 -25.59 -13.97 -13.33
CA GLU A 734 -26.53 -14.33 -14.39
C GLU A 734 -27.61 -13.26 -14.66
N SER A 735 -27.71 -12.24 -13.81
CA SER A 735 -28.77 -11.22 -13.87
C SER A 735 -28.41 -10.03 -14.76
N ILE A 736 -29.31 -9.66 -15.67
CA ILE A 736 -29.20 -8.49 -16.57
C ILE A 736 -29.57 -7.17 -15.84
N TYR A 737 -29.56 -7.14 -14.51
CA TYR A 737 -30.00 -5.96 -13.75
C TYR A 737 -29.04 -4.78 -13.93
N PRO A 738 -29.51 -3.60 -14.38
CA PRO A 738 -28.64 -2.51 -14.77
C PRO A 738 -28.11 -1.73 -13.56
N MET A 739 -27.04 -2.24 -12.93
CA MET A 739 -26.37 -1.59 -11.81
C MET A 739 -24.96 -1.10 -12.15
N GLY A 740 -24.59 0.05 -11.58
CA GLY A 740 -23.25 0.62 -11.62
C GLY A 740 -22.33 0.12 -10.49
N PRO A 741 -21.05 0.55 -10.49
CA PRO A 741 -20.04 -0.05 -9.62
C PRO A 741 -19.97 0.55 -8.21
N ASN A 742 -20.81 1.53 -7.81
CA ASN A 742 -20.76 2.12 -6.47
C ASN A 742 -21.11 1.09 -5.36
N PRO A 743 -20.15 0.66 -4.51
CA PRO A 743 -20.36 -0.38 -3.50
C PRO A 743 -21.19 0.04 -2.27
N LYS A 744 -21.61 1.31 -2.13
CA LYS A 744 -22.63 1.72 -1.15
C LYS A 744 -24.02 1.60 -1.76
N ILE A 745 -24.21 2.03 -3.00
CA ILE A 745 -25.47 1.89 -3.74
C ILE A 745 -25.82 0.42 -3.97
N ARG A 746 -24.87 -0.40 -4.43
CA ARG A 746 -25.10 -1.84 -4.65
C ARG A 746 -25.68 -2.53 -3.41
N ASN A 747 -24.95 -2.43 -2.29
CA ASN A 747 -25.34 -2.97 -0.98
C ASN A 747 -26.76 -2.50 -0.56
N MET A 748 -27.11 -1.22 -0.76
CA MET A 748 -28.39 -0.69 -0.29
C MET A 748 -29.54 -0.71 -1.32
N SER A 749 -29.31 -1.17 -2.55
CA SER A 749 -30.32 -1.21 -3.62
C SER A 749 -31.53 -2.06 -3.26
N ARG A 750 -31.32 -3.30 -2.82
CA ARG A 750 -32.41 -4.21 -2.43
C ARG A 750 -33.31 -3.61 -1.35
N ALA A 751 -32.71 -3.05 -0.31
CA ALA A 751 -33.43 -2.36 0.77
C ALA A 751 -34.23 -1.15 0.27
N TYR A 752 -33.74 -0.42 -0.74
CA TYR A 752 -34.48 0.69 -1.35
C TYR A 752 -35.65 0.21 -2.20
N ARG A 753 -35.48 -0.87 -2.98
CA ARG A 753 -36.55 -1.47 -3.80
C ARG A 753 -37.69 -1.98 -2.90
N GLU A 754 -37.34 -2.77 -1.88
CA GLU A 754 -38.26 -3.36 -0.88
C GLU A 754 -38.73 -2.36 0.21
N ALA A 755 -38.28 -1.11 0.19
CA ALA A 755 -38.61 -0.12 1.22
C ALA A 755 -40.13 0.10 1.40
N LYS A 756 -40.57 0.10 2.66
CA LYS A 756 -41.96 0.36 3.05
C LYS A 756 -42.23 1.85 3.13
N GLY A 757 -43.25 2.31 2.42
CA GLY A 757 -43.64 3.72 2.37
C GLY A 757 -42.73 4.60 1.52
N ASP A 758 -42.99 5.90 1.56
CA ASP A 758 -42.36 6.89 0.67
C ASP A 758 -41.16 7.60 1.29
N ILE A 759 -41.05 7.70 2.62
CA ILE A 759 -39.93 8.40 3.26
C ILE A 759 -38.76 7.43 3.46
N ILE A 760 -37.62 7.77 2.85
CA ILE A 760 -36.37 7.02 2.95
C ILE A 760 -35.39 7.84 3.78
N TRP A 761 -34.77 7.19 4.78
CA TRP A 761 -33.70 7.77 5.58
C TRP A 761 -32.43 6.94 5.42
N ILE A 762 -31.47 7.43 4.63
CA ILE A 762 -30.15 6.82 4.47
C ILE A 762 -29.24 7.39 5.56
N ILE A 763 -28.62 6.51 6.35
CA ILE A 763 -27.75 6.90 7.45
C ILE A 763 -26.61 5.87 7.62
N ASP A 764 -25.36 6.35 7.50
CA ASP A 764 -24.16 5.52 7.55
C ASP A 764 -24.09 4.70 8.86
N CYS A 765 -23.53 3.49 8.82
CA CYS A 765 -23.53 2.57 9.96
C CYS A 765 -22.81 3.12 11.22
N ASN A 766 -21.73 3.88 11.07
CA ASN A 766 -20.97 4.50 12.16
C ASN A 766 -21.51 5.90 12.56
N VAL A 767 -22.82 6.11 12.46
CA VAL A 767 -23.47 7.36 12.86
C VAL A 767 -24.50 7.11 13.97
N TRP A 768 -24.36 7.83 15.07
CA TRP A 768 -25.30 7.85 16.18
C TRP A 768 -26.15 9.14 16.16
N VAL A 769 -27.43 9.00 16.50
CA VAL A 769 -28.42 10.08 16.54
C VAL A 769 -29.29 9.96 17.80
N GLY A 770 -29.70 11.09 18.38
CA GLY A 770 -30.59 11.12 19.56
C GLY A 770 -32.03 10.66 19.23
N ARG A 771 -32.84 10.34 20.25
CA ARG A 771 -34.16 9.70 20.05
C ARG A 771 -35.17 10.54 19.29
N GLY A 772 -35.25 11.85 19.53
CA GLY A 772 -36.23 12.72 18.86
C GLY A 772 -35.90 13.07 17.40
N VAL A 773 -34.77 12.61 16.87
CA VAL A 773 -34.22 13.04 15.57
C VAL A 773 -35.12 12.66 14.39
N CYS A 774 -35.58 11.41 14.30
CA CYS A 774 -36.38 10.91 13.19
C CYS A 774 -37.66 11.74 13.00
N GLY A 775 -38.42 11.97 14.09
CA GLY A 775 -39.61 12.82 14.06
C GLY A 775 -39.31 14.26 13.64
N ARG A 776 -38.19 14.85 14.10
CA ARG A 776 -37.78 16.21 13.69
C ARG A 776 -37.36 16.28 12.22
N MET A 777 -36.74 15.24 11.65
CA MET A 777 -36.51 15.14 10.21
C MET A 777 -37.83 15.07 9.43
N VAL A 778 -38.76 14.22 9.84
CA VAL A 778 -40.09 14.08 9.20
C VAL A 778 -40.85 15.39 9.27
N ASP A 779 -40.86 16.06 10.42
CA ASP A 779 -41.48 17.38 10.61
C ASP A 779 -40.89 18.41 9.64
N LYS A 780 -39.56 18.46 9.52
CA LYS A 780 -38.86 19.34 8.58
C LYS A 780 -39.20 19.00 7.13
N LEU A 781 -39.17 17.73 6.75
CA LEU A 781 -39.42 17.28 5.37
C LEU A 781 -40.87 17.54 4.93
N CYS A 782 -41.84 17.23 5.79
CA CYS A 782 -43.28 17.31 5.51
C CYS A 782 -43.94 18.64 5.91
N GLY A 783 -43.23 19.53 6.60
CA GLY A 783 -43.72 20.83 7.03
C GLY A 783 -44.67 20.75 8.23
N TYR A 784 -44.53 19.74 9.09
CA TYR A 784 -45.23 19.72 10.38
C TYR A 784 -44.52 20.70 11.33
N GLY A 785 -45.29 21.48 12.09
CA GLY A 785 -44.76 22.52 12.97
C GLY A 785 -45.85 23.33 13.66
N PRO A 786 -45.49 24.26 14.57
CA PRO A 786 -46.47 25.10 15.27
C PRO A 786 -47.16 26.07 14.29
N GLY A 787 -48.33 25.66 13.80
CA GLY A 787 -49.08 26.36 12.76
C GLY A 787 -49.23 25.50 11.50
N ASN A 788 -50.46 25.37 11.01
CA ASN A 788 -50.81 24.49 9.90
C ASN A 788 -50.34 25.09 8.55
N GLY A 789 -49.05 24.95 8.24
CA GLY A 789 -48.44 25.60 7.06
C GLY A 789 -46.91 25.62 7.04
N GLY A 790 -46.24 24.67 7.70
CA GLY A 790 -44.78 24.63 7.73
C GLY A 790 -44.15 24.48 6.34
N LYS A 791 -43.00 25.13 6.15
CA LYS A 791 -42.24 25.11 4.90
C LYS A 791 -41.74 23.69 4.61
N ARG A 792 -42.30 23.04 3.58
CA ARG A 792 -41.94 21.69 3.14
C ARG A 792 -40.62 21.67 2.37
N TYR A 793 -39.88 20.57 2.46
CA TYR A 793 -38.59 20.36 1.79
C TYR A 793 -38.59 19.06 0.98
N LYS A 794 -37.74 18.99 -0.06
CA LYS A 794 -37.53 17.75 -0.86
C LYS A 794 -36.52 16.80 -0.20
N PHE A 795 -35.53 17.38 0.49
CA PHE A 795 -34.40 16.68 1.10
C PHE A 795 -34.05 17.33 2.44
N VAL A 796 -33.77 16.54 3.48
CA VAL A 796 -33.34 17.05 4.79
C VAL A 796 -32.17 16.25 5.36
N HIS A 797 -31.31 16.90 6.14
CA HIS A 797 -30.06 16.32 6.63
C HIS A 797 -29.56 17.03 7.89
N HIS A 798 -28.50 16.48 8.50
CA HIS A 798 -27.93 16.97 9.77
C HIS A 798 -26.58 17.68 9.62
N LEU A 799 -26.16 18.33 10.70
CA LEU A 799 -24.78 18.75 10.93
C LEU A 799 -23.96 17.54 11.42
N PRO A 800 -22.96 17.07 10.65
CA PRO A 800 -22.10 15.97 11.08
C PRO A 800 -21.04 16.43 12.08
N LEU A 801 -20.79 15.63 13.12
CA LEU A 801 -19.78 15.90 14.14
C LEU A 801 -19.01 14.60 14.44
N ALA A 802 -17.70 14.57 14.23
CA ALA A 802 -16.88 13.44 14.67
C ALA A 802 -16.41 13.61 16.11
N VAL A 803 -16.22 12.50 16.81
CA VAL A 803 -15.64 12.47 18.17
C VAL A 803 -14.56 11.39 18.19
N ASN A 804 -13.30 11.77 18.44
CA ASN A 804 -12.25 10.77 18.63
C ASN A 804 -12.48 10.06 19.96
N VAL A 805 -12.75 8.76 19.91
CA VAL A 805 -12.90 7.90 21.09
C VAL A 805 -11.64 7.08 21.29
N ASP A 806 -11.37 6.70 22.53
CA ASP A 806 -10.16 5.96 22.86
C ASP A 806 -10.40 4.46 22.53
N PRO A 807 -9.42 3.71 21.97
CA PRO A 807 -9.71 2.42 21.32
C PRO A 807 -10.20 1.33 22.26
N GLU A 808 -9.73 1.37 23.50
CA GLU A 808 -10.17 0.45 24.56
C GLU A 808 -11.64 0.73 24.90
N ASP A 809 -12.04 1.97 25.19
CA ASP A 809 -13.44 2.33 25.47
C ASP A 809 -14.40 1.98 24.32
N ALA A 810 -13.92 2.09 23.07
CA ALA A 810 -14.68 1.75 21.87
C ALA A 810 -14.91 0.24 21.68
N LEU A 811 -14.17 -0.61 22.38
CA LEU A 811 -14.29 -2.08 22.35
C LEU A 811 -14.82 -2.65 23.67
N MET A 812 -14.45 -2.05 24.82
CA MET A 812 -14.82 -2.49 26.17
C MET A 812 -16.33 -2.49 26.42
N GLY A 813 -17.10 -1.65 25.71
CA GLY A 813 -18.56 -1.68 25.77
C GLY A 813 -19.20 -2.91 25.11
N GLU A 814 -18.55 -3.52 24.11
CA GLU A 814 -19.24 -4.44 23.18
C GLU A 814 -18.66 -5.87 23.12
N THR A 815 -17.45 -6.15 23.61
CA THR A 815 -16.75 -7.42 23.30
C THR A 815 -16.45 -8.38 24.45
N LYS A 816 -16.55 -7.97 25.72
CA LYS A 816 -16.11 -8.83 26.86
C LYS A 816 -16.85 -10.19 26.99
N PRO A 817 -18.15 -10.32 26.64
CA PRO A 817 -18.85 -11.62 26.64
C PRO A 817 -18.74 -12.39 25.30
N LEU A 818 -18.36 -11.73 24.20
CA LEU A 818 -18.36 -12.31 22.85
C LEU A 818 -16.96 -12.77 22.41
N LEU A 819 -15.90 -12.07 22.84
CA LEU A 819 -14.51 -12.47 22.60
C LEU A 819 -13.94 -13.37 23.71
N SER A 820 -14.63 -13.57 24.83
CA SER A 820 -14.15 -14.46 25.92
C SER A 820 -14.06 -15.94 25.54
N ASN A 821 -14.68 -16.35 24.42
CA ASN A 821 -14.51 -17.69 23.84
C ASN A 821 -13.33 -17.79 22.85
N VAL A 822 -12.58 -16.70 22.62
CA VAL A 822 -11.40 -16.67 21.76
C VAL A 822 -10.16 -16.37 22.62
N ASN A 823 -9.52 -17.43 23.11
CA ASN A 823 -8.27 -17.33 23.86
C ASN A 823 -7.12 -16.86 22.95
N GLY A 824 -6.93 -15.54 22.85
CA GLY A 824 -5.81 -14.89 22.17
C GLY A 824 -5.22 -13.79 23.04
N VAL A 825 -4.00 -14.00 23.54
CA VAL A 825 -3.32 -13.06 24.45
C VAL A 825 -2.92 -11.78 23.72
N TYR A 826 -3.59 -10.67 24.04
CA TYR A 826 -3.15 -9.33 23.61
C TYR A 826 -1.98 -8.85 24.49
N ASN A 827 -0.76 -9.23 24.12
CA ASN A 827 0.45 -8.65 24.70
C ASN A 827 0.68 -7.23 24.15
N THR A 828 0.27 -6.21 24.90
CA THR A 828 0.56 -4.79 24.63
C THR A 828 2.04 -4.50 24.91
N SER A 829 2.89 -4.68 23.90
CA SER A 829 4.28 -4.22 23.95
C SER A 829 4.35 -2.69 23.91
N SER A 830 5.26 -2.13 24.71
CA SER A 830 5.37 -0.70 24.98
C SER A 830 5.95 0.08 23.78
N THR A 831 5.09 0.43 22.84
CA THR A 831 5.47 1.30 21.71
C THR A 831 5.87 2.70 22.18
N SER A 832 6.86 3.29 21.49
CA SER A 832 7.36 4.63 21.79
C SER A 832 6.24 5.67 21.73
N ARG A 833 6.17 6.56 22.73
CA ARG A 833 5.15 7.63 22.87
C ARG A 833 4.96 8.49 21.61
N THR A 834 5.99 8.67 20.79
CA THR A 834 5.90 9.45 19.55
C THR A 834 5.27 8.68 18.38
N GLN A 835 5.31 7.35 18.40
CA GLN A 835 4.80 6.51 17.31
C GLN A 835 3.29 6.23 17.46
N SER A 836 2.81 6.07 18.69
CA SER A 836 1.37 6.08 19.01
C SER A 836 0.68 7.38 18.53
N ILE A 837 1.28 8.55 18.78
CA ILE A 837 0.71 9.85 18.37
C ILE A 837 0.48 9.97 16.85
N LEU A 838 1.35 9.41 16.01
CA LEU A 838 1.18 9.41 14.55
C LEU A 838 0.17 8.36 14.06
N ASN A 839 0.11 7.22 14.75
CA ASN A 839 -0.78 6.10 14.43
C ASN A 839 -2.23 6.33 14.88
N GLU A 840 -2.47 7.16 15.90
CA GLU A 840 -3.81 7.48 16.44
C GLU A 840 -4.22 8.95 16.18
N GLY A 841 -3.29 9.82 15.82
CA GLY A 841 -3.53 11.27 15.72
C GLY A 841 -4.51 11.70 14.61
N GLY A 842 -4.76 10.85 13.61
CA GLY A 842 -5.67 11.17 12.50
C GLY A 842 -7.12 11.31 12.93
N GLY A 843 -7.59 10.51 13.89
CA GLY A 843 -8.94 10.62 14.44
C GLY A 843 -9.20 11.98 15.11
N ARG A 844 -8.17 12.53 15.78
CA ARG A 844 -8.21 13.89 16.35
C ARG A 844 -8.25 14.98 15.26
N LEU A 845 -7.58 14.77 14.12
CA LEU A 845 -7.65 15.72 12.99
C LEU A 845 -9.03 15.74 12.32
N GLU A 846 -9.72 14.58 12.23
CA GLU A 846 -11.10 14.49 11.73
C GLU A 846 -12.13 15.07 12.71
N GLU A 847 -11.98 14.81 14.02
CA GLU A 847 -12.75 15.49 15.10
C GLU A 847 -12.64 17.01 14.93
N LEU A 848 -11.41 17.54 14.90
CA LEU A 848 -11.19 18.97 14.73
C LEU A 848 -11.74 19.50 13.40
N PHE A 849 -11.52 18.82 12.28
CA PHE A 849 -12.01 19.27 10.97
C PHE A 849 -13.55 19.44 10.97
N LEU A 850 -14.28 18.42 11.45
CA LEU A 850 -15.74 18.46 11.49
C LEU A 850 -16.29 19.43 12.54
N SER A 851 -15.53 19.74 13.60
CA SER A 851 -15.92 20.69 14.65
C SER A 851 -15.44 22.14 14.45
N SER A 852 -14.76 22.47 13.35
CA SER A 852 -14.16 23.81 13.12
C SER A 852 -14.55 24.42 11.75
N SER A 853 -13.62 24.44 10.78
CA SER A 853 -13.85 25.00 9.43
C SER A 853 -15.08 24.40 8.77
N HIS A 854 -15.26 23.07 8.85
CA HIS A 854 -16.42 22.41 8.27
C HIS A 854 -17.74 22.93 8.88
N ALA A 855 -17.90 22.86 10.21
CA ALA A 855 -19.14 23.25 10.87
C ALA A 855 -19.56 24.70 10.54
N LYS A 856 -18.64 25.66 10.60
CA LYS A 856 -18.93 27.07 10.26
C LYS A 856 -19.42 27.22 8.83
N MET A 857 -18.64 26.77 7.85
CA MET A 857 -18.97 26.92 6.44
C MET A 857 -20.25 26.17 6.08
N TYR A 858 -20.40 24.94 6.59
CA TYR A 858 -21.55 24.08 6.33
C TYR A 858 -22.85 24.69 6.88
N THR A 859 -22.85 25.17 8.13
CA THR A 859 -24.02 25.85 8.69
C THR A 859 -24.31 27.17 7.98
N ALA A 860 -23.29 27.95 7.60
CA ALA A 860 -23.46 29.20 6.88
C ALA A 860 -24.11 29.02 5.50
N ILE A 861 -23.56 28.13 4.66
CA ILE A 861 -24.06 27.90 3.29
C ILE A 861 -25.49 27.35 3.32
N ASN A 862 -25.80 26.44 4.26
CA ASN A 862 -27.16 25.93 4.46
C ASN A 862 -28.14 27.00 4.93
N THR A 863 -27.70 27.90 5.82
CA THR A 863 -28.54 29.02 6.30
C THR A 863 -28.95 29.95 5.17
N VAL A 864 -28.02 30.31 4.28
CA VAL A 864 -28.31 31.20 3.14
C VAL A 864 -28.93 30.43 1.96
N SER A 865 -28.78 29.10 1.91
CA SER A 865 -29.39 28.21 0.90
C SER A 865 -29.06 28.63 -0.56
N ILE A 866 -27.80 29.00 -0.82
CA ILE A 866 -27.33 29.38 -2.17
C ILE A 866 -26.91 28.16 -3.00
N ALA A 867 -26.31 27.15 -2.36
CA ALA A 867 -25.76 25.96 -3.03
C ALA A 867 -26.10 24.68 -2.26
N PRO A 868 -26.18 23.50 -2.92
CA PRO A 868 -26.45 22.21 -2.28
C PRO A 868 -25.24 21.73 -1.46
N CYS A 869 -25.19 22.17 -0.19
CA CYS A 869 -24.13 21.85 0.75
C CYS A 869 -24.58 20.70 1.67
N ILE A 870 -24.38 19.47 1.21
CA ILE A 870 -24.89 18.23 1.82
C ILE A 870 -23.71 17.29 2.10
N VAL A 871 -23.71 16.62 3.26
CA VAL A 871 -22.72 15.61 3.64
C VAL A 871 -23.42 14.26 3.89
N GLY A 872 -22.89 13.20 3.25
CA GLY A 872 -23.49 11.88 3.10
C GLY A 872 -23.67 10.98 4.34
N LYS A 873 -23.88 11.55 5.53
CA LYS A 873 -23.95 10.77 6.78
C LYS A 873 -25.35 10.44 7.27
N SER A 874 -26.32 11.34 7.09
CA SER A 874 -27.69 11.18 7.59
C SER A 874 -28.64 12.08 6.77
N ASN A 875 -29.35 11.46 5.83
CA ASN A 875 -30.09 12.11 4.74
C ASN A 875 -31.48 11.49 4.59
N MET A 876 -32.53 12.32 4.55
CA MET A 876 -33.91 11.88 4.40
C MET A 876 -34.62 12.59 3.23
N PHE A 877 -35.32 11.82 2.40
CA PHE A 877 -36.02 12.30 1.20
C PHE A 877 -37.19 11.37 0.85
N ARG A 878 -37.95 11.72 -0.20
CA ARG A 878 -39.08 10.90 -0.69
C ARG A 878 -38.66 10.02 -1.87
N LYS A 879 -39.00 8.73 -1.82
CA LYS A 879 -38.76 7.72 -2.87
C LYS A 879 -39.44 8.13 -4.18
N SER A 880 -40.72 8.51 -4.11
CA SER A 880 -41.51 9.05 -5.22
C SER A 880 -40.83 10.23 -5.93
N HIS A 881 -40.25 11.17 -5.16
CA HIS A 881 -39.58 12.35 -5.71
C HIS A 881 -38.29 12.00 -6.45
N LEU A 882 -37.52 11.02 -5.96
CA LEU A 882 -36.30 10.59 -6.64
C LEU A 882 -36.61 9.72 -7.87
N ASN A 883 -37.60 8.82 -7.77
CA ASN A 883 -38.04 7.97 -8.88
C ASN A 883 -38.58 8.81 -10.06
N ASP A 884 -39.53 9.73 -9.81
CA ASP A 884 -40.06 10.64 -10.84
C ASP A 884 -38.96 11.42 -11.60
N LEU A 885 -37.97 11.90 -10.86
CA LEU A 885 -36.82 12.62 -11.41
C LEU A 885 -35.80 11.74 -12.15
N THR A 886 -35.96 10.42 -12.15
CA THR A 886 -35.03 9.45 -12.77
C THR A 886 -35.71 8.47 -13.73
N GLU A 887 -37.05 8.47 -13.81
CA GLU A 887 -37.85 7.72 -14.79
C GLU A 887 -37.81 8.32 -16.20
N SER A 888 -37.55 9.63 -16.34
CA SER A 888 -37.56 10.33 -17.63
C SER A 888 -36.17 10.36 -18.31
N PRO A 889 -35.95 9.69 -19.45
CA PRO A 889 -34.64 9.66 -20.12
C PRO A 889 -34.26 10.98 -20.81
N ASP A 890 -35.21 11.88 -21.07
CA ASP A 890 -35.02 13.08 -21.90
C ASP A 890 -34.21 14.22 -21.23
N GLU A 891 -34.07 14.21 -19.90
CA GLU A 891 -33.27 15.21 -19.15
C GLU A 891 -31.96 14.64 -18.57
N ALA A 892 -31.68 13.34 -18.76
CA ALA A 892 -30.47 12.70 -18.26
C ALA A 892 -29.24 13.01 -19.16
N PRO A 893 -28.06 13.36 -18.61
CA PRO A 893 -26.87 13.65 -19.41
C PRO A 893 -26.45 12.48 -20.31
N VAL A 894 -26.45 12.78 -21.62
CA VAL A 894 -26.18 11.88 -22.75
C VAL A 894 -24.93 10.99 -22.56
N ARG A 895 -25.05 9.73 -23.00
CA ARG A 895 -24.06 8.61 -22.97
C ARG A 895 -23.88 7.90 -21.62
N GLY A 896 -24.57 6.78 -21.47
CA GLY A 896 -24.34 5.75 -20.45
C GLY A 896 -25.29 4.56 -20.62
N PRO A 897 -25.08 3.46 -19.89
CA PRO A 897 -26.09 2.41 -19.75
C PRO A 897 -27.37 2.99 -19.14
N VAL A 898 -28.54 2.52 -19.58
CA VAL A 898 -29.81 2.85 -18.91
C VAL A 898 -29.79 2.21 -17.53
N ARG A 899 -30.11 2.98 -16.48
CA ARG A 899 -30.18 2.54 -15.08
C ARG A 899 -31.62 2.59 -14.61
N ASN A 900 -31.95 1.77 -13.60
CA ASN A 900 -33.27 1.81 -12.98
C ASN A 900 -33.47 3.10 -12.16
N PRO A 901 -34.72 3.59 -12.04
CA PRO A 901 -35.02 4.82 -11.31
C PRO A 901 -34.78 4.68 -9.80
N GLY A 902 -34.61 5.82 -9.14
CA GLY A 902 -34.30 5.92 -7.71
C GLY A 902 -32.80 6.00 -7.46
N ILE A 903 -32.32 5.33 -6.41
CA ILE A 903 -30.89 5.34 -6.07
C ILE A 903 -30.01 4.55 -7.06
N ASP A 904 -30.60 3.58 -7.78
CA ASP A 904 -29.86 2.79 -8.77
C ASP A 904 -29.40 3.65 -9.96
N TRP A 905 -30.07 4.76 -10.23
CA TRP A 905 -29.66 5.76 -11.22
C TRP A 905 -28.33 6.44 -10.85
N VAL A 906 -28.04 6.64 -9.55
CA VAL A 906 -26.75 7.19 -9.08
C VAL A 906 -25.67 6.11 -8.82
N SER A 907 -25.91 4.85 -9.21
CA SER A 907 -24.95 3.75 -8.99
C SER A 907 -23.64 3.91 -9.77
N ASP A 908 -23.59 4.81 -10.75
CA ASP A 908 -22.39 5.16 -11.53
C ASP A 908 -21.57 6.31 -10.91
N GLN A 909 -21.95 6.87 -9.75
CA GLN A 909 -21.28 8.03 -9.15
C GLN A 909 -20.81 7.76 -7.71
N LEU A 910 -19.57 8.15 -7.39
CA LEU A 910 -18.88 7.94 -6.11
C LEU A 910 -19.33 8.85 -4.94
N CYS A 911 -20.24 9.78 -5.18
CA CYS A 911 -20.75 10.72 -4.18
C CYS A 911 -22.28 10.75 -4.23
N GLU A 912 -22.88 9.56 -4.12
CA GLU A 912 -24.31 9.31 -4.26
C GLU A 912 -25.17 10.30 -3.47
N ASP A 913 -24.85 10.54 -2.20
CA ASP A 913 -25.59 11.47 -1.33
C ASP A 913 -25.60 12.91 -1.84
N HIS A 914 -24.49 13.37 -2.42
CA HIS A 914 -24.40 14.71 -2.99
C HIS A 914 -25.15 14.79 -4.32
N ILE A 915 -25.07 13.76 -5.16
CA ILE A 915 -25.78 13.72 -6.45
C ILE A 915 -27.29 13.65 -6.23
N ILE A 916 -27.78 12.79 -5.34
CA ILE A 916 -29.21 12.73 -4.94
C ILE A 916 -29.68 14.11 -4.44
N GLY A 917 -28.88 14.74 -3.56
CA GLY A 917 -29.17 16.05 -3.01
C GLY A 917 -29.18 17.18 -4.04
N ASP A 918 -28.23 17.21 -4.99
CA ASP A 918 -28.13 18.19 -6.07
C ASP A 918 -29.22 17.99 -7.12
N TRP A 919 -29.57 16.75 -7.45
CA TRP A 919 -30.64 16.42 -8.39
C TRP A 919 -32.02 16.90 -7.87
N LEU A 920 -32.33 16.59 -6.60
CA LEU A 920 -33.52 17.10 -5.91
C LEU A 920 -33.48 18.64 -5.73
N TRP A 921 -32.30 19.24 -5.65
CA TRP A 921 -32.11 20.70 -5.52
C TRP A 921 -32.38 21.47 -6.81
N ARG A 922 -31.96 20.93 -7.96
CA ARG A 922 -32.08 21.58 -9.27
C ARG A 922 -33.46 21.37 -9.91
N ASN A 923 -33.97 20.15 -9.87
CA ASN A 923 -35.11 19.75 -10.69
C ASN A 923 -36.46 19.93 -9.98
N LYS A 924 -37.52 20.14 -10.76
CA LYS A 924 -38.89 20.21 -10.23
C LYS A 924 -39.48 18.82 -10.12
N VAL A 925 -39.94 18.44 -8.93
CA VAL A 925 -40.62 17.15 -8.70
C VAL A 925 -42.07 17.21 -9.16
N ARG A 926 -42.66 16.05 -9.46
CA ARG A 926 -44.09 15.88 -9.82
C ARG A 926 -45.06 16.73 -9.00
N GLU A 927 -44.94 16.76 -7.66
CA GLU A 927 -45.80 17.59 -6.81
C GLU A 927 -45.77 19.09 -7.16
N GLU A 928 -44.61 19.63 -7.55
CA GLU A 928 -44.49 21.03 -7.98
C GLU A 928 -45.06 21.26 -9.39
N LYS A 929 -45.00 20.24 -10.25
CA LYS A 929 -45.56 20.26 -11.61
C LYS A 929 -47.10 20.19 -11.58
N GLU A 930 -47.66 19.28 -10.76
CA GLU A 930 -49.10 18.99 -10.70
C GLU A 930 -49.87 19.90 -9.73
N GLN A 931 -49.34 20.19 -8.53
CA GLN A 931 -50.10 20.89 -7.48
C GLN A 931 -49.80 22.40 -7.40
N MET A 932 -48.94 22.94 -8.27
CA MET A 932 -48.50 24.35 -8.30
C MET A 932 -47.93 24.89 -6.97
N LYS A 933 -47.59 24.01 -6.02
CA LYS A 933 -47.01 24.35 -4.71
C LYS A 933 -45.50 24.21 -4.78
N ARG A 934 -44.78 25.33 -4.64
CA ARG A 934 -43.31 25.34 -4.63
C ARG A 934 -42.77 24.69 -3.37
N LEU A 935 -42.01 23.60 -3.54
CA LEU A 935 -41.28 22.94 -2.47
C LEU A 935 -39.96 23.67 -2.22
N SER A 936 -39.48 23.60 -0.97
CA SER A 936 -38.11 24.03 -0.65
C SER A 936 -37.14 22.95 -1.08
N LYS A 937 -35.91 23.34 -1.41
CA LYS A 937 -34.89 22.44 -1.97
C LYS A 937 -34.36 21.45 -0.91
N HIS A 938 -33.21 21.72 -0.29
CA HIS A 938 -32.80 21.02 0.93
C HIS A 938 -33.09 21.84 2.19
N GLY A 939 -33.10 21.22 3.36
CA GLY A 939 -33.09 21.90 4.65
C GLY A 939 -32.31 21.15 5.72
N MET A 940 -31.36 21.82 6.37
CA MET A 940 -30.73 21.28 7.58
C MET A 940 -31.72 21.25 8.74
N VAL A 941 -31.72 20.16 9.50
CA VAL A 941 -32.42 20.05 10.79
C VAL A 941 -31.51 20.64 11.87
N PHE A 942 -31.64 21.95 12.09
CA PHE A 942 -30.83 22.68 13.07
C PHE A 942 -31.19 22.26 14.51
N GLY A 943 -30.19 22.15 15.37
CA GLY A 943 -30.29 21.65 16.74
C GLY A 943 -29.86 20.19 16.88
N ASP A 944 -30.08 19.37 15.84
CA ASP A 944 -29.68 17.97 15.82
C ASP A 944 -28.30 17.74 15.18
N TYR A 945 -27.60 16.72 15.68
CA TYR A 945 -26.27 16.28 15.23
C TYR A 945 -26.33 14.85 14.69
N ALA A 946 -25.49 14.57 13.69
CA ALA A 946 -25.11 13.21 13.32
C ALA A 946 -23.70 12.94 13.88
N PHE A 947 -23.63 12.24 15.02
CA PHE A 947 -22.37 11.94 15.70
C PHE A 947 -21.66 10.76 15.02
N GLN A 948 -20.37 10.90 14.72
CA GLN A 948 -19.52 9.82 14.22
C GLN A 948 -18.40 9.53 15.23
N PRO A 949 -18.45 8.44 16.01
CA PRO A 949 -17.28 8.00 16.77
C PRO A 949 -16.16 7.55 15.83
N VAL A 950 -14.92 7.93 16.13
CA VAL A 950 -13.72 7.57 15.35
C VAL A 950 -12.64 7.08 16.29
N ALA A 951 -12.03 5.92 16.00
CA ALA A 951 -10.91 5.34 16.73
C ALA A 951 -9.84 4.85 15.74
N ASN A 952 -8.61 4.60 16.22
CA ASN A 952 -7.52 3.95 15.46
C ASN A 952 -7.20 4.56 14.07
N MET A 953 -7.55 5.82 13.81
CA MET A 953 -7.24 6.48 12.54
C MET A 953 -5.88 7.17 12.59
N SER A 954 -4.94 6.69 11.77
CA SER A 954 -3.63 7.31 11.59
C SER A 954 -3.69 8.63 10.82
N VAL A 955 -2.68 9.49 11.01
CA VAL A 955 -2.58 10.76 10.24
C VAL A 955 -2.51 10.49 8.74
N LYS A 956 -1.89 9.37 8.32
CA LYS A 956 -1.85 8.93 6.90
C LYS A 956 -3.24 8.57 6.37
N ALA A 957 -4.06 7.86 7.16
CA ALA A 957 -5.44 7.53 6.80
C ALA A 957 -6.33 8.79 6.71
N TYR A 958 -6.19 9.74 7.64
CA TYR A 958 -6.85 11.05 7.58
C TYR A 958 -6.49 11.81 6.28
N ILE A 959 -5.19 11.89 5.93
CA ILE A 959 -4.73 12.52 4.68
C ILE A 959 -5.37 11.84 3.47
N ALA A 960 -5.34 10.51 3.37
CA ALA A 960 -5.92 9.77 2.25
C ALA A 960 -7.44 9.96 2.12
N ARG A 961 -8.15 10.01 3.24
CA ARG A 961 -9.59 10.30 3.32
C ARG A 961 -9.92 11.69 2.78
N ARG A 962 -9.22 12.73 3.24
CA ARG A 962 -9.39 14.12 2.76
C ARG A 962 -9.02 14.26 1.28
N VAL A 963 -7.93 13.63 0.82
CA VAL A 963 -7.50 13.63 -0.59
C VAL A 963 -8.58 13.03 -1.49
N ARG A 964 -9.17 11.88 -1.10
CA ARG A 964 -10.29 11.25 -1.82
C ARG A 964 -11.52 12.17 -1.89
N TRP A 965 -11.95 12.76 -0.78
CA TRP A 965 -13.11 13.66 -0.80
C TRP A 965 -12.91 14.84 -1.74
N LEU A 966 -11.71 15.44 -1.74
CA LEU A 966 -11.36 16.53 -2.66
C LEU A 966 -11.25 16.08 -4.12
N ARG A 967 -10.78 14.85 -4.38
CA ARG A 967 -10.73 14.27 -5.73
C ARG A 967 -12.10 14.00 -6.33
N VAL A 968 -13.11 13.62 -5.53
CA VAL A 968 -14.48 13.52 -6.07
C VAL A 968 -15.11 14.92 -6.18
N ARG A 969 -14.91 15.79 -5.17
CA ARG A 969 -15.46 17.15 -5.17
C ARG A 969 -14.92 18.06 -6.27
N LYS A 970 -13.69 17.89 -6.77
CA LYS A 970 -13.19 18.67 -7.91
C LYS A 970 -13.96 18.39 -9.21
N TYR A 971 -14.66 17.26 -9.30
CA TYR A 971 -15.50 16.93 -10.47
C TYR A 971 -16.98 17.26 -10.23
N THR A 972 -17.50 17.15 -9.00
CA THR A 972 -18.91 17.47 -8.70
C THR A 972 -19.15 18.95 -8.35
N VAL A 973 -18.21 19.60 -7.66
CA VAL A 973 -18.31 21.00 -7.21
C VAL A 973 -16.98 21.73 -7.44
N LEU A 974 -16.54 21.80 -8.71
CA LEU A 974 -15.23 22.33 -9.11
C LEU A 974 -14.94 23.73 -8.52
N ALA A 975 -15.85 24.69 -8.68
CA ALA A 975 -15.64 26.07 -8.25
C ALA A 975 -15.37 26.19 -6.74
N ALA A 976 -16.20 25.55 -5.91
CA ALA A 976 -16.00 25.54 -4.45
C ALA A 976 -14.72 24.78 -4.05
N THR A 977 -14.34 23.75 -4.82
CA THR A 977 -13.11 22.99 -4.55
C THR A 977 -11.87 23.79 -4.91
N LEU A 978 -11.87 24.55 -6.01
CA LEU A 978 -10.71 25.37 -6.40
C LEU A 978 -10.42 26.51 -5.41
N VAL A 979 -11.45 27.09 -4.79
CA VAL A 979 -11.30 28.18 -3.81
C VAL A 979 -11.11 27.70 -2.36
N GLU A 980 -11.27 26.40 -2.08
CA GLU A 980 -11.18 25.83 -0.71
C GLU A 980 -9.94 26.28 0.07
N PRO A 981 -8.71 26.32 -0.49
CA PRO A 981 -7.53 26.78 0.24
C PRO A 981 -7.66 28.24 0.69
N GLY A 982 -8.22 29.09 -0.17
CA GLY A 982 -8.48 30.50 0.13
C GLY A 982 -9.56 30.71 1.19
N THR A 983 -10.24 29.66 1.64
CA THR A 983 -11.22 29.70 2.75
C THR A 983 -10.68 29.15 4.07
N GLU A 984 -9.49 28.55 4.09
CA GLU A 984 -8.82 28.03 5.29
C GLU A 984 -7.87 29.08 5.90
N SER A 985 -7.57 28.95 7.20
CA SER A 985 -7.06 30.06 8.02
C SER A 985 -5.78 30.71 7.48
N ILE A 986 -4.82 29.90 7.02
CA ILE A 986 -3.48 30.35 6.61
C ILE A 986 -3.55 31.23 5.37
N VAL A 987 -4.11 30.71 4.26
CA VAL A 987 -4.15 31.41 2.97
C VAL A 987 -5.16 32.56 3.01
N CYS A 988 -6.31 32.36 3.67
CA CYS A 988 -7.27 33.44 3.88
C CYS A 988 -6.64 34.62 4.65
N SER A 989 -5.92 34.35 5.74
CA SER A 989 -5.23 35.40 6.50
C SER A 989 -4.11 36.07 5.70
N LEU A 990 -3.45 35.36 4.79
CA LEU A 990 -2.45 35.96 3.88
C LEU A 990 -3.11 36.94 2.89
N TYR A 991 -4.28 36.60 2.33
CA TYR A 991 -5.05 37.53 1.49
C TYR A 991 -5.50 38.77 2.28
N GLY A 992 -5.94 38.60 3.53
CA GLY A 992 -6.28 39.70 4.42
C GLY A 992 -5.08 40.62 4.70
N ALA A 993 -3.94 40.05 5.11
CA ALA A 993 -2.72 40.80 5.38
C ALA A 993 -2.19 41.52 4.13
N PHE A 994 -2.19 40.85 2.97
CA PHE A 994 -1.75 41.42 1.69
C PHE A 994 -2.65 42.58 1.24
N GLY A 995 -3.96 42.40 1.29
CA GLY A 995 -4.92 43.47 0.94
C GLY A 995 -4.84 44.67 1.89
N MET A 996 -4.59 44.42 3.17
CA MET A 996 -4.36 45.48 4.17
C MET A 996 -3.05 46.24 3.93
N SER A 997 -1.94 45.54 3.65
CA SER A 997 -0.61 46.16 3.45
C SER A 997 -0.41 46.79 2.08
N THR A 998 -1.29 46.51 1.11
CA THR A 998 -1.29 47.11 -0.24
C THR A 998 -2.34 48.21 -0.34
N VAL A 999 -3.57 47.82 -0.69
CA VAL A 999 -4.65 48.71 -1.10
C VAL A 999 -5.18 49.56 0.06
N VAL A 1000 -5.39 48.98 1.24
CA VAL A 1000 -5.88 49.75 2.40
C VAL A 1000 -4.81 50.72 2.90
N ALA A 1001 -3.54 50.29 2.91
CA ALA A 1001 -2.41 51.14 3.23
C ALA A 1001 -2.27 52.33 2.27
N MET A 1002 -2.33 52.09 0.96
CA MET A 1002 -2.30 53.15 -0.07
C MET A 1002 -3.51 54.09 0.01
N LEU A 1003 -4.71 53.57 0.31
CA LEU A 1003 -5.90 54.40 0.54
C LEU A 1003 -5.80 55.32 1.76
N LEU A 1004 -5.17 54.84 2.84
CA LEU A 1004 -4.94 55.62 4.05
C LEU A 1004 -3.85 56.68 3.83
N GLU A 1005 -2.76 56.33 3.14
CA GLU A 1005 -1.70 57.26 2.74
C GLU A 1005 -2.24 58.36 1.82
N ASN A 1006 -3.02 58.01 0.78
CA ASN A 1006 -3.69 58.96 -0.12
C ASN A 1006 -4.72 59.86 0.59
N ARG A 1007 -5.16 59.51 1.80
CA ARG A 1007 -6.03 60.33 2.67
C ARG A 1007 -5.26 61.08 3.75
N GLY A 1008 -3.93 61.04 3.75
CA GLY A 1008 -3.07 61.78 4.68
C GLY A 1008 -2.84 61.11 6.04
N PHE A 1009 -3.16 59.82 6.20
CA PHE A 1009 -2.90 59.10 7.45
C PHE A 1009 -1.52 58.41 7.41
N GLU A 1010 -0.61 58.84 8.31
CA GLU A 1010 0.75 58.27 8.44
C GLU A 1010 0.76 56.75 8.64
N ILE A 1011 -0.30 56.20 9.26
CA ILE A 1011 -0.56 54.77 9.45
C ILE A 1011 -0.43 53.99 8.13
N GLY A 1012 -0.76 54.58 6.98
CA GLY A 1012 -0.59 53.96 5.67
C GLY A 1012 0.85 53.51 5.41
N THR A 1013 1.84 54.34 5.76
CA THR A 1013 3.26 54.01 5.57
C THR A 1013 3.74 52.88 6.48
N TYR A 1014 3.22 52.79 7.71
CA TYR A 1014 3.52 51.70 8.65
C TYR A 1014 2.88 50.37 8.22
N LEU A 1015 1.70 50.40 7.61
CA LEU A 1015 1.01 49.20 7.09
C LEU A 1015 1.77 48.53 5.93
N GLN A 1016 2.56 49.28 5.16
CA GLN A 1016 3.37 48.76 4.05
C GLN A 1016 4.69 48.11 4.49
N GLN A 1017 4.96 47.97 5.80
CA GLN A 1017 6.20 47.36 6.31
C GLN A 1017 6.03 45.86 6.57
N TRP A 1018 7.06 45.07 6.29
CA TRP A 1018 7.06 43.61 6.52
C TRP A 1018 6.68 43.18 7.94
N PRO A 1019 7.16 43.82 9.04
CA PRO A 1019 6.72 43.48 10.39
C PRO A 1019 5.22 43.65 10.60
N THR A 1020 4.62 44.70 10.03
CA THR A 1020 3.18 44.98 10.13
C THR A 1020 2.35 43.97 9.34
N PHE A 1021 2.82 43.56 8.15
CA PHE A 1021 2.20 42.48 7.38
C PHE A 1021 2.14 41.16 8.19
N PHE A 1022 3.27 40.74 8.77
CA PHE A 1022 3.30 39.51 9.58
C PHE A 1022 2.50 39.64 10.88
N LEU A 1023 2.45 40.83 11.49
CA LEU A 1023 1.61 41.10 12.67
C LEU A 1023 0.12 40.96 12.33
N LEU A 1024 -0.36 41.59 11.25
CA LEU A 1024 -1.74 41.48 10.77
C LEU A 1024 -2.12 40.02 10.46
N TRP A 1025 -1.24 39.30 9.77
CA TRP A 1025 -1.41 37.88 9.49
C TRP A 1025 -1.51 37.06 10.79
N ALA A 1026 -0.57 37.21 11.72
CA ALA A 1026 -0.57 36.51 12.99
C ALA A 1026 -1.79 36.83 13.86
N THR A 1027 -2.25 38.09 13.88
CA THR A 1027 -3.48 38.50 14.57
C THR A 1027 -4.72 37.83 13.97
N SER A 1028 -4.83 37.77 12.64
CA SER A 1028 -5.92 37.05 11.95
C SER A 1028 -5.94 35.56 12.30
N ILE A 1029 -4.77 34.91 12.27
CA ILE A 1029 -4.60 33.50 12.65
C ILE A 1029 -4.98 33.26 14.12
N PHE A 1030 -4.59 34.16 15.04
CA PHE A 1030 -4.95 34.08 16.45
C PHE A 1030 -6.47 34.20 16.66
N ILE A 1031 -7.14 35.16 16.01
CA ILE A 1031 -8.60 35.31 16.08
C ILE A 1031 -9.29 34.06 15.54
N TRP A 1032 -8.82 33.51 14.41
CA TRP A 1032 -9.37 32.28 13.82
C TRP A 1032 -9.26 31.09 14.78
N CYS A 1033 -8.09 30.91 15.40
CA CYS A 1033 -7.84 29.89 16.42
C CYS A 1033 -8.79 30.03 17.62
N MET A 1034 -9.03 31.26 18.12
CA MET A 1034 -9.97 31.48 19.22
C MET A 1034 -11.42 31.16 18.85
N VAL A 1035 -11.84 31.51 17.62
CA VAL A 1035 -13.17 31.16 17.09
C VAL A 1035 -13.34 29.65 16.94
N ASP A 1036 -12.32 28.93 16.47
CA ASP A 1036 -12.36 27.46 16.37
C ASP A 1036 -12.39 26.78 17.75
N TRP A 1037 -11.65 27.31 18.73
CA TRP A 1037 -11.67 26.79 20.10
C TRP A 1037 -13.03 26.95 20.76
N THR A 1038 -13.62 28.16 20.73
CA THR A 1038 -14.94 28.39 21.34
C THR A 1038 -16.05 27.61 20.62
N LEU A 1039 -15.92 27.40 19.31
CA LEU A 1039 -16.83 26.54 18.55
C LEU A 1039 -16.70 25.06 18.91
N TYR A 1040 -15.47 24.54 19.04
CA TYR A 1040 -15.21 23.17 19.50
C TYR A 1040 -15.89 22.91 20.85
N LEU A 1041 -15.70 23.81 21.83
CA LEU A 1041 -16.36 23.73 23.12
C LEU A 1041 -17.89 23.73 22.99
N LYS A 1042 -18.44 24.54 22.08
CA LYS A 1042 -19.89 24.63 21.87
C LYS A 1042 -20.47 23.35 21.27
N LEU A 1043 -19.86 22.79 20.23
CA LEU A 1043 -20.33 21.59 19.55
C LEU A 1043 -20.21 20.34 20.46
N HIS A 1044 -19.09 20.20 21.17
CA HIS A 1044 -18.88 19.07 22.09
C HIS A 1044 -19.53 19.23 23.47
N SER A 1045 -20.23 20.34 23.72
CA SER A 1045 -20.95 20.58 24.99
C SER A 1045 -22.10 19.61 25.25
N GLY A 1046 -22.65 18.96 24.22
CA GLY A 1046 -23.82 18.09 24.33
C GLY A 1046 -25.14 18.82 24.62
N ALA A 1047 -25.17 20.16 24.58
CA ALA A 1047 -26.30 20.98 25.04
C ALA A 1047 -27.64 20.74 24.31
N THR A 1048 -27.62 20.14 23.11
CA THR A 1048 -28.82 19.79 22.34
C THR A 1048 -29.19 18.31 22.38
N VAL A 1049 -28.35 17.46 22.99
CA VAL A 1049 -28.56 16.01 23.03
C VAL A 1049 -29.57 15.66 24.12
N GLU A 1050 -30.64 14.99 23.73
CA GLU A 1050 -31.61 14.38 24.66
C GLU A 1050 -30.91 13.19 25.35
N ILE A 1051 -30.54 13.36 26.63
CA ILE A 1051 -29.81 12.34 27.40
C ILE A 1051 -30.78 11.29 27.93
N ASP A 1052 -30.46 10.02 27.69
CA ASP A 1052 -31.15 8.86 28.22
C ASP A 1052 -30.15 7.79 28.74
N GLU A 1053 -30.68 6.70 29.31
CA GLU A 1053 -29.88 5.60 29.89
C GLU A 1053 -28.98 4.86 28.88
N ASN A 1054 -29.27 4.99 27.58
CA ASN A 1054 -28.61 4.33 26.46
C ASN A 1054 -27.79 5.35 25.63
N THR A 1055 -27.51 6.55 26.15
CA THR A 1055 -26.69 7.56 25.47
C THR A 1055 -25.20 7.25 25.67
N PRO A 1056 -24.42 7.02 24.60
CA PRO A 1056 -23.03 6.57 24.74
C PRO A 1056 -22.08 7.68 25.22
N PRO A 1057 -20.94 7.35 25.85
CA PRO A 1057 -20.02 8.33 26.48
C PRO A 1057 -19.49 9.43 25.53
N PHE A 1058 -19.39 9.12 24.23
CA PHE A 1058 -18.95 10.07 23.21
C PHE A 1058 -20.02 11.13 22.87
N ALA A 1059 -21.30 10.85 23.14
CA ALA A 1059 -22.43 11.76 22.90
C ALA A 1059 -22.92 12.46 24.19
N THR A 1060 -22.73 11.86 25.38
CA THR A 1060 -23.12 12.48 26.65
C THR A 1060 -22.31 13.75 26.96
N PRO A 1061 -22.90 14.81 27.52
CA PRO A 1061 -22.16 15.98 28.00
C PRO A 1061 -21.23 15.60 29.16
N LEU A 1062 -20.12 16.34 29.30
CA LEU A 1062 -19.11 16.13 30.35
C LEU A 1062 -19.70 16.43 31.74
N LYS A 1063 -20.13 15.38 32.46
CA LYS A 1063 -20.76 15.48 33.80
C LYS A 1063 -19.80 15.84 34.96
N SER A 1064 -18.68 16.54 34.72
CA SER A 1064 -17.68 16.81 35.77
C SER A 1064 -17.21 18.27 35.82
N SER A 1065 -17.33 18.86 37.00
CA SER A 1065 -16.94 20.24 37.36
C SER A 1065 -15.43 20.56 37.20
N LYS A 1066 -14.62 19.65 36.61
CA LYS A 1066 -13.15 19.75 36.55
C LYS A 1066 -12.60 20.13 35.17
N SER A 1067 -13.36 20.00 34.07
CA SER A 1067 -12.93 20.47 32.74
C SER A 1067 -14.13 20.81 31.84
N PRO A 1068 -14.17 22.00 31.20
CA PRO A 1068 -15.20 22.37 30.23
C PRO A 1068 -14.98 21.75 28.83
N SER A 1069 -13.91 20.96 28.64
CA SER A 1069 -13.46 20.48 27.32
C SER A 1069 -13.16 18.97 27.35
N ARG A 1070 -13.49 18.26 26.25
CA ARG A 1070 -13.15 16.84 26.09
C ARG A 1070 -11.64 16.62 25.94
N ARG A 1071 -10.94 17.60 25.35
CA ARG A 1071 -9.50 17.58 25.12
C ARG A 1071 -8.89 18.88 25.67
N PRO A 1072 -7.81 18.83 26.49
CA PRO A 1072 -7.15 20.03 27.01
C PRO A 1072 -6.69 20.98 25.89
N PHE A 1073 -6.72 22.29 26.13
CA PHE A 1073 -6.42 23.31 25.13
C PHE A 1073 -5.10 23.08 24.38
N LEU A 1074 -4.02 22.70 25.07
CA LEU A 1074 -2.72 22.45 24.43
C LEU A 1074 -2.74 21.24 23.47
N HIS A 1075 -3.48 20.18 23.79
CA HIS A 1075 -3.64 19.02 22.91
C HIS A 1075 -4.51 19.36 21.70
N TRP A 1076 -5.57 20.13 21.91
CA TRP A 1076 -6.40 20.67 20.84
C TRP A 1076 -5.59 21.61 19.92
N LEU A 1077 -4.82 22.53 20.48
CA LEU A 1077 -4.02 23.50 19.73
C LEU A 1077 -2.94 22.82 18.88
N ALA A 1078 -2.27 21.79 19.41
CA ALA A 1078 -1.31 21.00 18.64
C ALA A 1078 -1.97 20.30 17.44
N ALA A 1079 -3.15 19.70 17.63
CA ALA A 1079 -3.93 19.10 16.54
C ALA A 1079 -4.42 20.16 15.54
N TRP A 1080 -4.83 21.34 16.00
CA TRP A 1080 -5.28 22.45 15.18
C TRP A 1080 -4.15 22.97 14.27
N ILE A 1081 -2.97 23.23 14.83
CA ILE A 1081 -1.78 23.63 14.05
C ILE A 1081 -1.46 22.60 12.96
N ILE A 1082 -1.50 21.30 13.29
CA ILE A 1082 -1.26 20.23 12.30
C ILE A 1082 -2.35 20.22 11.23
N ARG A 1083 -3.63 20.38 11.59
CA ARG A 1083 -4.77 20.40 10.66
C ARG A 1083 -4.66 21.54 9.67
N GLU A 1084 -4.44 22.77 10.15
CA GLU A 1084 -4.27 23.97 9.32
C GLU A 1084 -3.03 23.85 8.40
N SER A 1085 -1.89 23.38 8.93
CA SER A 1085 -0.67 23.18 8.15
C SER A 1085 -0.85 22.14 7.02
N LEU A 1086 -1.66 21.11 7.24
CA LEU A 1086 -1.93 20.06 6.25
C LEU A 1086 -2.98 20.46 5.20
N ALA A 1087 -3.80 21.49 5.45
CA ALA A 1087 -4.94 21.82 4.57
C ALA A 1087 -4.52 22.13 3.13
N PHE A 1088 -3.55 23.03 2.94
CA PHE A 1088 -3.05 23.40 1.60
C PHE A 1088 -2.29 22.24 0.90
N PRO A 1089 -1.33 21.52 1.55
CA PRO A 1089 -0.69 20.35 0.94
C PRO A 1089 -1.66 19.24 0.52
N ILE A 1090 -2.66 18.91 1.36
CA ILE A 1090 -3.71 17.94 1.05
C ILE A 1090 -4.49 18.38 -0.21
N TRP A 1091 -4.88 19.65 -0.27
CA TRP A 1091 -5.60 20.19 -1.42
C TRP A 1091 -4.78 20.16 -2.70
N PHE A 1092 -3.52 20.62 -2.64
CA PHE A 1092 -2.62 20.65 -3.79
C PHE A 1092 -2.44 19.24 -4.37
N TRP A 1093 -2.19 18.25 -3.50
CA TRP A 1093 -2.08 16.85 -3.90
C TRP A 1093 -3.40 16.24 -4.42
N ALA A 1094 -4.55 16.68 -3.90
CA ALA A 1094 -5.84 16.19 -4.36
C ALA A 1094 -6.25 16.76 -5.72
N VAL A 1095 -5.99 18.05 -5.96
CA VAL A 1095 -6.33 18.72 -7.22
C VAL A 1095 -5.35 18.32 -8.34
N TYR A 1096 -4.04 18.44 -8.12
CA TYR A 1096 -3.02 18.22 -9.15
C TYR A 1096 -2.49 16.78 -9.22
N GLY A 1097 -2.52 16.01 -8.13
CA GLY A 1097 -1.93 14.65 -8.05
C GLY A 1097 -2.74 13.50 -8.68
N GLY A 1098 -3.55 13.76 -9.72
CA GLY A 1098 -4.29 12.73 -10.48
C GLY A 1098 -5.79 12.61 -10.17
N SER A 1099 -6.47 11.70 -10.87
CA SER A 1099 -7.95 11.53 -10.89
C SER A 1099 -8.46 10.29 -10.15
N THR A 1100 -7.58 9.34 -9.84
CA THR A 1100 -7.94 8.03 -9.27
C THR A 1100 -8.31 8.12 -7.79
N VAL A 1101 -9.33 7.37 -7.39
CA VAL A 1101 -9.87 7.29 -6.03
C VAL A 1101 -10.01 5.83 -5.62
N THR A 1102 -9.37 5.43 -4.52
CA THR A 1102 -9.58 4.12 -3.89
C THR A 1102 -10.70 4.20 -2.84
N TRP A 1103 -11.66 3.29 -2.88
CA TRP A 1103 -12.75 3.22 -1.91
C TRP A 1103 -13.27 1.79 -1.72
N ARG A 1104 -13.48 1.37 -0.46
CA ARG A 1104 -13.99 0.02 -0.11
C ARG A 1104 -13.23 -1.15 -0.77
N ASN A 1105 -11.92 -0.97 -1.02
CA ASN A 1105 -10.99 -1.86 -1.74
C ASN A 1105 -11.13 -1.92 -3.28
N ARG A 1106 -11.88 -1.00 -3.89
CA ARG A 1106 -12.00 -0.83 -5.35
C ARG A 1106 -11.37 0.48 -5.80
N SER A 1107 -10.86 0.51 -7.03
CA SER A 1107 -10.22 1.69 -7.64
C SER A 1107 -11.13 2.29 -8.71
N PHE A 1108 -11.37 3.59 -8.62
CA PHE A 1108 -12.28 4.31 -9.51
C PHE A 1108 -11.57 5.49 -10.17
N GLN A 1109 -11.80 5.69 -11.46
CA GLN A 1109 -11.44 6.90 -12.15
C GLN A 1109 -12.71 7.73 -12.35
N VAL A 1110 -12.75 8.91 -11.72
CA VAL A 1110 -13.81 9.88 -11.96
C VAL A 1110 -13.43 10.70 -13.19
N SER A 1111 -14.27 10.65 -14.23
CA SER A 1111 -14.00 11.39 -15.47
C SER A 1111 -14.47 12.85 -15.38
N LEU A 1112 -13.70 13.74 -16.03
CA LEU A 1112 -13.87 15.19 -16.00
C LEU A 1112 -15.21 15.67 -16.62
N TRP A 1113 -15.81 14.87 -17.51
CA TRP A 1113 -16.91 15.31 -18.38
C TRP A 1113 -18.28 14.73 -18.02
N ASP A 1114 -18.32 13.58 -17.36
CA ASP A 1114 -19.56 12.85 -17.03
C ASP A 1114 -19.78 12.69 -15.51
N THR A 1115 -18.79 13.02 -14.66
CA THR A 1115 -18.76 12.77 -13.20
C THR A 1115 -18.95 11.31 -12.79
N LYS A 1116 -18.96 10.38 -13.76
CA LYS A 1116 -19.14 8.95 -13.52
C LYS A 1116 -17.86 8.37 -12.98
N ALA A 1117 -17.99 7.58 -11.91
CA ALA A 1117 -16.97 6.71 -11.40
C ALA A 1117 -16.95 5.47 -12.29
N ARG A 1118 -15.99 5.41 -13.21
CA ARG A 1118 -15.67 4.17 -13.89
C ARG A 1118 -14.81 3.36 -12.93
N GLU A 1119 -15.26 2.17 -12.56
CA GLU A 1119 -14.38 1.21 -11.92
C GLU A 1119 -13.24 0.96 -12.90
N VAL A 1120 -12.01 1.18 -12.42
CA VAL A 1120 -10.82 0.88 -13.20
C VAL A 1120 -10.58 -0.59 -12.99
N ASP A 1121 -11.11 -1.42 -13.89
CA ASP A 1121 -10.48 -2.71 -14.16
C ASP A 1121 -9.00 -2.42 -14.36
N GLY A 1122 -8.13 -3.01 -13.52
CA GLY A 1122 -6.69 -2.68 -13.41
C GLY A 1122 -5.89 -2.85 -14.72
N SER A 1123 -6.57 -3.31 -15.75
CA SER A 1123 -6.24 -3.37 -17.17
C SER A 1123 -5.87 -2.05 -17.87
N ALA A 1124 -6.28 -0.87 -17.37
CA ALA A 1124 -6.23 0.36 -18.18
C ALA A 1124 -5.93 1.68 -17.43
N ARG A 1125 -4.81 1.76 -16.69
CA ARG A 1125 -3.84 2.90 -16.74
C ARG A 1125 -2.80 2.84 -15.61
N PRO A 1126 -1.52 3.11 -15.92
CA PRO A 1126 -0.44 3.00 -14.95
C PRO A 1126 -0.40 4.19 -13.96
N GLY A 1127 -0.21 3.85 -12.69
CA GLY A 1127 0.65 4.62 -11.78
C GLY A 1127 0.01 5.61 -10.80
N LEU A 1128 0.83 5.94 -9.79
CA LEU A 1128 0.69 7.03 -8.81
C LEU A 1128 -0.52 7.00 -7.86
N LEU A 1129 -0.55 6.01 -6.97
CA LEU A 1129 -0.56 6.24 -5.50
C LEU A 1129 -0.50 4.92 -4.71
N PRO A 1130 0.25 4.86 -3.58
CA PRO A 1130 0.16 3.72 -2.67
C PRO A 1130 -1.26 3.62 -2.10
N SER A 1131 -1.85 2.43 -2.12
CA SER A 1131 -3.14 2.16 -1.48
C SER A 1131 -3.01 2.38 0.03
N VAL A 1132 -3.50 3.52 0.51
CA VAL A 1132 -3.67 3.75 1.94
C VAL A 1132 -4.91 2.97 2.37
N HIS A 1133 -4.70 1.89 3.14
CA HIS A 1133 -5.81 1.20 3.81
C HIS A 1133 -6.61 2.20 4.63
N ASP A 1134 -7.91 2.24 4.39
CA ASP A 1134 -8.87 3.10 5.07
C ASP A 1134 -9.09 2.52 6.47
N SER A 1135 -8.27 2.93 7.44
CA SER A 1135 -8.23 2.33 8.79
C SER A 1135 -9.41 2.71 9.69
N SER A 1136 -10.54 3.16 9.12
CA SER A 1136 -11.84 3.16 9.80
C SER A 1136 -12.42 1.74 9.91
N TYR A 1137 -12.00 0.83 9.03
CA TYR A 1137 -12.41 -0.57 9.05
C TYR A 1137 -11.36 -1.44 9.73
N SER A 1138 -11.60 -1.81 10.99
CA SER A 1138 -10.74 -2.74 11.71
C SER A 1138 -11.02 -4.18 11.26
N ASN A 1139 -10.19 -4.72 10.36
CA ASN A 1139 -10.14 -6.16 10.14
C ASN A 1139 -9.47 -6.84 11.33
N GLY A 1140 -10.24 -7.55 12.15
CA GLY A 1140 -9.70 -8.54 13.06
C GLY A 1140 -9.14 -9.72 12.26
N ASN A 1141 -7.90 -10.13 12.52
CA ASN A 1141 -7.33 -11.34 11.93
C ASN A 1141 -7.95 -12.58 12.59
N THR A 1142 -8.99 -13.16 11.99
CA THR A 1142 -9.46 -14.50 12.34
C THR A 1142 -8.69 -15.56 11.56
N ALA A 1143 -7.86 -16.34 12.26
CA ALA A 1143 -7.30 -17.58 11.73
C ALA A 1143 -8.40 -18.65 11.57
N PRO A 1144 -8.28 -19.60 10.63
CA PRO A 1144 -9.31 -20.61 10.41
C PRO A 1144 -9.37 -21.63 11.56
N VAL A 1145 -10.50 -21.68 12.25
CA VAL A 1145 -10.78 -22.71 13.28
C VAL A 1145 -11.08 -24.04 12.59
N ARG A 1146 -10.17 -25.01 12.72
CA ARG A 1146 -10.45 -26.41 12.35
C ARG A 1146 -11.40 -27.04 13.36
N SER A 1147 -12.60 -27.41 12.92
CA SER A 1147 -13.55 -28.21 13.69
C SER A 1147 -13.02 -29.65 13.87
N SER A 1148 -12.74 -30.05 15.10
CA SER A 1148 -12.33 -31.42 15.44
C SER A 1148 -13.54 -32.33 15.58
N SER A 1149 -13.84 -33.15 14.57
CA SER A 1149 -14.78 -34.27 14.67
C SER A 1149 -14.04 -35.57 15.01
N SER A 1150 -14.15 -36.00 16.27
CA SER A 1150 -13.65 -37.30 16.73
C SER A 1150 -14.62 -38.43 16.36
N SER A 1151 -14.21 -39.35 15.49
CA SER A 1151 -14.92 -40.61 15.26
C SER A 1151 -13.94 -41.76 15.01
N SER A 1152 -13.61 -42.48 16.08
CA SER A 1152 -12.83 -43.72 16.05
C SER A 1152 -13.76 -44.92 16.28
N SER A 1153 -13.90 -45.82 15.30
CA SER A 1153 -14.05 -47.27 15.54
C SER A 1153 -14.13 -48.10 14.25
N SER A 1154 -13.15 -48.99 14.10
CA SER A 1154 -13.22 -50.37 13.59
C SER A 1154 -14.12 -50.74 12.40
N SER A 1155 -13.46 -51.35 11.42
CA SER A 1155 -14.02 -52.36 10.50
C SER A 1155 -14.80 -53.48 11.20
N ILE A 1156 -15.81 -54.06 10.51
CA ILE A 1156 -16.00 -55.52 10.37
C ILE A 1156 -17.07 -55.84 9.31
N THR A 1157 -16.82 -56.99 8.70
CA THR A 1157 -17.45 -57.74 7.60
C THR A 1157 -18.95 -58.08 7.72
N GLU A 1158 -19.54 -58.35 6.54
CA GLU A 1158 -20.64 -59.29 6.22
C GLU A 1158 -22.14 -59.00 6.52
N ARG A 1159 -22.91 -59.21 5.42
CA ARG A 1159 -24.21 -59.93 5.29
C ARG A 1159 -25.58 -59.26 5.56
N ASN A 1160 -26.48 -59.62 4.64
CA ASN A 1160 -27.93 -59.85 4.76
C ASN A 1160 -28.91 -58.67 4.78
N LYS A 1161 -29.25 -58.24 3.55
CA LYS A 1161 -30.57 -58.42 2.91
C LYS A 1161 -31.71 -59.05 3.78
N ILE A 1162 -32.91 -58.44 3.66
CA ILE A 1162 -34.29 -59.00 3.77
C ILE A 1162 -35.19 -58.47 4.93
N ARG A 1163 -36.40 -58.05 4.50
CA ARG A 1163 -37.66 -57.79 5.23
C ARG A 1163 -37.72 -56.64 6.25
N LYS A 1164 -38.45 -55.60 5.82
CA LYS A 1164 -39.78 -55.41 6.39
C LYS A 1164 -40.84 -55.55 5.30
N ASP A 1165 -41.97 -56.15 5.68
CA ASP A 1165 -43.28 -55.90 5.09
C ASP A 1165 -43.80 -54.50 5.52
#